data_AF-A0A135SPU2-F1
#
_entry.id   AF-A0A135SPU2-F1
#
_cell.length_a   1.000
_cell.length_b   1.000
_cell.length_c   1.000
_cell.angle_alpha   90.00
_cell.angle_beta   90.00
_cell.angle_gamma   90.00
#
_symmetry.space_group_name_H-M   'P 1'
#
loop_
_entity.id
_entity.type
_entity.pdbx_description
1 polymer ?
#
loop_
_entity_poly.entity_id
_entity_poly.type
_entity_poly.pdbx_seq_one_letter_code
_entity_poly.pdbx_strand_id
1 'polypeptide(L)'
;MDSLRSPDQPSAQKKRRRPALACEQCRRRKVRCDRNLPCSTCVRSKHSLCTYTSQTKPKSRESPKHGAEGNDGSLHTALRLPDPILPVSSSLRARQPVTSSSSVSVNTPITTRTRQENFKDPVHGSTKAGESGLGFPEPIIPTSRPLSEASPSTHDPRTLDGHPLFDSTSPGEHTGPADFGTWRPVNPTRPSAAVSVRAETVSTPGSCPGSSSTVNSLVDRVKQLEQQLSDLTVKYGAREDDVTQPTPGLREGLRYSRGCVSKTRYFGQSHWMNAADMLYRLVNFARKFENRRSSQLYVDLEQCKKLGRIIKARRTPSFSTISTGKSMPPRELADVLIGNYLRTFESIHRIIHIPTFKADYEKYWLNPSEASDSFIITMQLCMGIGATMHDERFTLRNLAIQWFWEAMFWLITPCEKSKMTIPGLQIRCLMHYLRHTANIGCDLTWIGAGALIRTAMYMGLHRDPKSIIKMSPYRAEMRRRLWVTILEITLQTSIDSGGPPLISLDDFDTELPANLDDEQLVEDGESAFPVPRDPGTHTQMTVSLAVFGTFAARLAVAKRVNEFRSDTVYEETLRHSNELSKSLQRMMQQLKAHPAVTSFQLRYVQFLTYRLFFALHHQIAPLALRNPVYYFSRKMVVDTALRLCEVAFLAPDKSGTGATVKPADPSEVDFHRLTINGAGFYRSVPFQSVMTLGLELINIKEEEVRNGHSMIYSGSEDQLRGILDAVYQWSRDRIQSGETNIKGHALSVLLIAHIHGLEKGVSDDKIEEFFEEACKERVKECHELLTELAGGDVIEEGVNMPDVHDLDMDFDAGIDMLGDWDWATSVDNNGFGFSNIMNFNAMPEMFS
;
A
#
# COMPACT_ATOMS: atom_id res chain seq x y z
N MET A 1 55.41 -30.06 31.01
CA MET A 1 55.61 -28.89 30.13
C MET A 1 54.33 -28.70 29.34
N ASP A 2 53.23 -28.18 29.90
CA ASP A 2 53.07 -27.05 30.84
C ASP A 2 53.54 -25.72 30.27
N SER A 3 52.76 -24.62 30.33
CA SER A 3 51.39 -24.49 30.85
C SER A 3 50.68 -23.21 30.32
N LEU A 4 49.40 -23.07 30.63
CA LEU A 4 48.47 -21.99 30.21
C LEU A 4 48.78 -20.61 30.86
N ARG A 5 48.43 -19.48 30.20
CA ARG A 5 47.69 -18.36 30.83
C ARG A 5 47.20 -17.22 29.90
N SER A 6 45.88 -17.01 29.96
CA SER A 6 45.06 -15.78 30.00
C SER A 6 45.44 -14.46 29.27
N PRO A 7 44.48 -13.83 28.57
CA PRO A 7 44.50 -12.42 28.20
C PRO A 7 43.75 -11.55 29.23
N ASP A 8 44.41 -10.53 29.78
CA ASP A 8 43.71 -9.46 30.52
C ASP A 8 44.52 -8.14 30.44
N GLN A 9 44.03 -7.16 29.66
CA GLN A 9 44.51 -5.77 29.70
C GLN A 9 43.32 -4.82 29.53
N PRO A 10 43.07 -3.91 30.48
CA PRO A 10 41.94 -2.98 30.40
C PRO A 10 42.21 -1.85 29.40
N SER A 11 41.28 -1.63 28.48
CA SER A 11 41.38 -0.52 27.51
C SER A 11 41.34 0.86 28.20
N ALA A 12 42.22 1.76 27.77
CA ALA A 12 42.40 3.06 28.41
C ALA A 12 41.15 3.96 28.31
N GLN A 13 40.65 4.43 29.47
CA GLN A 13 39.48 5.30 29.54
C GLN A 13 39.72 6.64 28.80
N LYS A 14 38.97 6.89 27.73
CA LYS A 14 38.97 8.17 27.01
C LYS A 14 38.48 9.29 27.94
N LYS A 15 39.38 10.18 28.35
CA LYS A 15 39.05 11.43 29.09
C LYS A 15 37.91 12.17 28.38
N ARG A 16 36.77 12.37 29.07
CA ARG A 16 35.61 13.11 28.55
C ARG A 16 36.04 14.51 28.11
N ARG A 17 35.87 14.85 26.83
CA ARG A 17 36.11 16.21 26.31
C ARG A 17 35.01 17.15 26.85
N ARG A 18 35.40 18.33 27.34
CA ARG A 18 34.44 19.35 27.79
C ARG A 18 33.53 19.79 26.63
N PRO A 19 32.22 20.01 26.84
CA PRO A 19 31.31 20.47 25.79
C PRO A 19 31.77 21.80 25.18
N ALA A 20 31.63 21.94 23.86
CA ALA A 20 31.97 23.18 23.16
C ALA A 20 30.86 24.23 23.37
N LEU A 21 31.19 25.32 24.06
CA LEU A 21 30.26 26.41 24.41
C LEU A 21 30.04 27.45 23.28
N ALA A 22 30.52 27.19 22.07
CA ALA A 22 30.37 28.06 20.91
C ALA A 22 29.68 27.29 19.79
N CYS A 23 28.84 27.98 19.00
CA CYS A 23 28.17 27.37 17.86
C CYS A 23 29.19 26.83 16.85
N GLU A 24 28.78 25.87 16.03
CA GLU A 24 29.65 25.14 15.13
C GLU A 24 30.39 26.05 14.14
N GLN A 25 29.71 27.10 13.66
CA GLN A 25 30.29 28.06 12.72
C GLN A 25 31.27 29.03 13.39
N CYS A 26 30.94 29.56 14.58
CA CYS A 26 31.89 30.37 15.35
C CYS A 26 33.12 29.57 15.76
N ARG A 27 32.94 28.28 16.13
CA ARG A 27 34.03 27.34 16.41
C ARG A 27 34.89 27.10 15.18
N ARG A 28 34.30 26.83 14.00
CA ARG A 28 35.02 26.62 12.73
C ARG A 28 35.80 27.86 12.30
N ARG A 29 35.21 29.05 12.47
CA ARG A 29 35.82 30.35 12.15
C ARG A 29 36.75 30.88 13.26
N LYS A 30 36.88 30.19 14.39
CA LYS A 30 37.65 30.59 15.59
C LYS A 30 37.30 32.00 16.12
N VAL A 31 36.04 32.41 15.98
CA VAL A 31 35.51 33.70 16.46
C VAL A 31 34.68 33.54 17.73
N ARG A 32 34.58 34.61 18.52
CA ARG A 32 33.79 34.61 19.77
C ARG A 32 32.30 34.40 19.46
N CYS A 33 31.67 33.49 20.20
CA CYS A 33 30.24 33.22 20.14
C CYS A 33 29.57 33.81 21.38
N ASP A 34 28.53 34.61 21.20
CA ASP A 34 27.68 35.19 22.26
C ASP A 34 26.63 34.20 22.79
N ARG A 35 26.53 33.01 22.17
CA ARG A 35 25.70 31.85 22.57
C ARG A 35 24.19 31.99 22.34
N ASN A 36 23.75 33.07 21.73
CA ASN A 36 22.39 33.21 21.22
C ASN A 36 22.10 32.23 20.06
N LEU A 37 20.83 32.04 19.72
CA LEU A 37 20.38 31.22 18.60
C LEU A 37 19.36 32.01 17.75
N PRO A 38 19.74 32.52 16.57
CA PRO A 38 21.08 32.56 16.01
C PRO A 38 22.04 33.47 16.80
N CYS A 39 23.32 33.14 16.80
CA CYS A 39 24.35 33.92 17.50
C CYS A 39 24.68 35.20 16.71
N SER A 40 24.90 36.35 17.36
CA SER A 40 25.05 37.65 16.67
C SER A 40 26.20 37.68 15.66
N THR A 41 27.25 36.89 15.90
CA THR A 41 28.38 36.74 14.98
C THR A 41 27.99 35.98 13.70
N CYS A 42 27.07 35.01 13.77
CA CYS A 42 26.51 34.35 12.58
C CYS A 42 25.54 35.28 11.83
N VAL A 43 24.69 36.03 12.56
CA VAL A 43 23.75 37.00 11.97
C VAL A 43 24.52 38.07 11.19
N ARG A 44 25.51 38.73 11.82
CA ARG A 44 26.30 39.80 11.20
C ARG A 44 27.16 39.32 10.02
N SER A 45 27.49 38.04 9.98
CA SER A 45 28.22 37.41 8.87
C SER A 45 27.31 36.68 7.87
N LYS A 46 25.99 36.96 7.92
CA LYS A 46 24.94 36.44 7.02
C LYS A 46 24.99 34.91 6.81
N HIS A 47 25.37 34.15 7.84
CA HIS A 47 25.46 32.70 7.73
C HIS A 47 24.11 32.04 8.05
N SER A 48 23.54 31.33 7.06
CA SER A 48 22.17 30.77 7.10
C SER A 48 21.93 29.71 8.17
N LEU A 49 22.99 29.09 8.71
CA LEU A 49 22.89 28.04 9.74
C LEU A 49 23.77 28.37 10.94
N CYS A 50 23.17 28.57 12.11
CA CYS A 50 23.85 28.74 13.39
C CYS A 50 23.54 27.56 14.33
N THR A 51 24.20 26.42 14.11
CA THR A 51 23.93 25.18 14.84
C THR A 51 24.81 25.02 16.08
N TYR A 52 24.27 24.39 17.12
CA TYR A 52 25.02 23.83 18.24
C TYR A 52 24.86 22.31 18.20
N THR A 53 25.96 21.56 18.35
CA THR A 53 25.90 20.09 18.37
C THR A 53 25.06 19.63 19.57
N SER A 54 23.96 18.93 19.30
CA SER A 54 23.02 18.49 20.34
C SER A 54 23.65 17.46 21.28
N GLN A 55 23.81 17.85 22.54
CA GLN A 55 23.89 16.92 23.66
C GLN A 55 22.65 17.11 24.52
N THR A 56 22.15 16.00 25.07
CA THR A 56 20.95 15.89 25.90
C THR A 56 20.81 17.05 26.89
N LYS A 57 19.66 17.73 26.86
CA LYS A 57 19.31 18.75 27.87
C LYS A 57 19.29 18.09 29.26
N PRO A 58 20.11 18.54 30.23
CA PRO A 58 19.89 18.19 31.63
C PRO A 58 18.56 18.80 32.08
N LYS A 59 17.81 18.13 32.96
CA LYS A 59 16.62 18.71 33.60
C LYS A 59 16.99 20.04 34.26
N SER A 60 16.21 21.09 33.98
CA SER A 60 16.29 22.34 34.73
C SER A 60 15.93 22.07 36.18
N ARG A 61 16.84 22.37 37.11
CA ARG A 61 16.50 22.45 38.54
C ARG A 61 15.68 23.73 38.71
N GLU A 62 14.46 23.59 39.20
CA GLU A 62 13.72 24.73 39.72
C GLU A 62 14.44 25.26 40.96
N SER A 63 14.59 26.58 41.03
CA SER A 63 15.10 27.27 42.21
C SER A 63 13.90 27.63 43.10
N PRO A 64 13.91 27.32 44.40
CA PRO A 64 12.77 27.64 45.27
C PRO A 64 12.56 29.15 45.38
N LYS A 65 11.31 29.60 45.27
CA LYS A 65 10.94 30.95 45.71
C LYS A 65 10.97 30.99 47.23
N HIS A 66 11.65 31.98 47.81
CA HIS A 66 11.46 32.30 49.22
C HIS A 66 10.04 32.83 49.45
N GLY A 67 9.34 32.20 50.39
CA GLY A 67 8.23 32.77 51.15
C GLY A 67 8.54 32.48 52.62
N ALA A 68 8.49 33.50 53.46
CA ALA A 68 8.95 33.41 54.84
C ALA A 68 7.85 32.90 55.80
N GLU A 69 8.30 32.22 56.87
CA GLU A 69 7.73 32.18 58.24
C GLU A 69 6.26 31.70 58.43
N GLY A 70 5.96 30.75 59.33
CA GLY A 70 6.82 29.96 60.20
C GLY A 70 6.05 29.06 61.19
N ASN A 71 6.78 28.19 61.90
CA ASN A 71 6.35 27.30 63.01
C ASN A 71 5.24 26.24 62.71
N ASP A 72 5.24 25.04 63.33
CA ASP A 72 6.08 24.43 64.38
C ASP A 72 6.07 22.89 64.21
N GLY A 73 6.89 22.12 64.96
CA GLY A 73 6.69 20.67 65.12
C GLY A 73 7.88 19.76 64.75
N SER A 74 8.96 19.87 65.51
CA SER A 74 10.20 19.11 65.35
C SER A 74 10.15 17.65 65.87
N LEU A 75 11.06 16.81 65.33
CA LEU A 75 11.70 15.57 65.89
C LEU A 75 10.99 14.21 65.71
N HIS A 76 11.68 13.05 65.56
CA HIS A 76 13.11 12.65 65.56
C HIS A 76 13.22 11.40 64.60
N THR A 77 14.22 11.24 63.71
CA THR A 77 15.51 10.51 63.92
C THR A 77 15.38 9.01 64.25
N ALA A 78 16.18 8.05 63.73
CA ALA A 78 17.05 7.87 62.54
C ALA A 78 17.61 6.42 62.58
N LEU A 79 18.58 6.10 61.69
CA LEU A 79 19.48 4.91 61.72
C LEU A 79 18.83 3.57 61.22
N ARG A 80 19.49 2.69 60.45
CA ARG A 80 20.86 2.63 59.89
C ARG A 80 20.92 1.69 58.65
N LEU A 81 21.90 1.91 57.77
CA LEU A 81 22.42 1.01 56.70
C LEU A 81 23.15 -0.24 57.30
N PRO A 82 23.51 -1.33 56.56
CA PRO A 82 23.93 -1.38 55.13
C PRO A 82 23.53 -2.63 54.28
N ASP A 83 23.99 -2.67 53.01
CA ASP A 83 23.96 -3.79 52.03
C ASP A 83 24.97 -4.94 52.41
N PRO A 84 25.25 -5.98 51.57
CA PRO A 84 24.60 -6.52 50.34
C PRO A 84 24.41 -8.08 50.36
N ILE A 85 24.10 -8.71 49.20
CA ILE A 85 24.66 -9.99 48.63
C ILE A 85 23.64 -10.78 47.76
N LEU A 86 24.10 -11.29 46.60
CA LEU A 86 23.48 -12.35 45.77
C LEU A 86 24.29 -13.65 45.98
N PRO A 87 23.72 -14.88 45.94
CA PRO A 87 23.61 -15.59 44.64
C PRO A 87 22.59 -16.78 44.49
N VAL A 88 22.20 -17.04 43.23
CA VAL A 88 22.13 -18.35 42.51
C VAL A 88 21.22 -19.51 42.99
N SER A 89 20.74 -20.26 41.98
CA SER A 89 19.75 -21.36 41.92
C SER A 89 20.04 -22.68 42.64
N SER A 90 18.97 -23.43 42.95
CA SER A 90 18.95 -24.91 42.92
C SER A 90 17.54 -25.47 42.65
N SER A 91 17.46 -26.63 41.98
CA SER A 91 16.22 -27.42 41.80
C SER A 91 16.18 -28.59 42.77
N LEU A 92 14.98 -29.04 43.19
CA LEU A 92 14.49 -30.43 43.04
C LEU A 92 13.19 -30.76 43.84
N ARG A 93 12.18 -31.22 43.08
CA ARG A 93 11.19 -32.29 43.34
C ARG A 93 10.59 -32.59 44.74
N ALA A 94 9.25 -32.69 44.67
CA ALA A 94 8.38 -33.79 45.15
C ALA A 94 7.77 -33.76 46.57
N ARG A 95 6.42 -33.71 46.60
CA ARG A 95 5.54 -34.55 47.44
C ARG A 95 4.08 -34.50 46.92
N GLN A 96 3.51 -35.68 46.67
CA GLN A 96 2.08 -36.03 46.78
C GLN A 96 1.91 -36.89 48.07
N PRO A 97 0.74 -37.47 48.44
CA PRO A 97 -0.63 -37.41 47.88
C PRO A 97 -1.74 -37.13 48.92
N VAL A 98 -3.00 -36.99 48.46
CA VAL A 98 -4.17 -37.66 49.07
C VAL A 98 -5.32 -37.83 48.07
N THR A 99 -6.21 -38.80 48.32
CA THR A 99 -7.17 -39.41 47.40
C THR A 99 -8.57 -39.57 48.00
N SER A 100 -9.64 -39.41 47.21
CA SER A 100 -10.94 -40.14 47.30
C SER A 100 -11.96 -39.52 46.32
N SER A 101 -12.49 -40.20 45.29
CA SER A 101 -13.51 -41.28 45.21
C SER A 101 -14.95 -40.72 45.02
N SER A 102 -15.90 -41.29 44.24
CA SER A 102 -16.04 -42.65 43.65
C SER A 102 -17.08 -42.69 42.49
N SER A 103 -16.90 -43.60 41.51
CA SER A 103 -17.91 -44.49 40.82
C SER A 103 -19.27 -43.94 40.27
N VAL A 104 -19.93 -44.46 39.21
CA VAL A 104 -20.22 -45.88 38.84
C VAL A 104 -20.45 -46.06 37.32
N SER A 105 -19.63 -46.92 36.70
CA SER A 105 -19.89 -48.18 35.93
C SER A 105 -21.11 -48.45 35.02
N VAL A 106 -20.88 -49.47 34.13
CA VAL A 106 -21.80 -50.31 33.30
C VAL A 106 -22.00 -49.77 31.86
N ASN A 107 -21.75 -50.51 30.75
CA ASN A 107 -21.25 -51.88 30.53
C ASN A 107 -20.49 -52.10 29.18
N THR A 108 -20.01 -53.33 28.93
CA THR A 108 -19.59 -53.91 27.62
C THR A 108 -20.48 -55.12 27.22
N PRO A 109 -20.41 -55.63 25.98
CA PRO A 109 -19.57 -56.82 25.64
C PRO A 109 -18.64 -56.58 24.39
N ILE A 110 -17.38 -57.05 24.31
CA ILE A 110 -16.88 -58.45 24.18
C ILE A 110 -17.20 -59.02 22.77
N THR A 111 -16.30 -59.58 21.95
CA THR A 111 -14.84 -59.88 21.95
C THR A 111 -14.39 -60.01 20.47
N THR A 112 -13.14 -60.22 20.01
CA THR A 112 -12.07 -61.20 20.30
C THR A 112 -10.96 -60.91 19.25
N ARG A 113 -9.66 -61.20 19.38
CA ARG A 113 -8.86 -61.91 20.40
C ARG A 113 -7.37 -61.54 20.17
N THR A 114 -6.59 -61.37 21.25
CA THR A 114 -5.19 -61.84 21.44
C THR A 114 -4.13 -61.75 20.31
N ARG A 115 -2.84 -61.45 20.57
CA ARG A 115 -2.09 -61.16 21.81
C ARG A 115 -0.63 -60.83 21.46
N GLN A 116 0.04 -60.08 22.35
CA GLN A 116 1.49 -59.97 22.70
C GLN A 116 2.50 -60.86 21.91
N GLU A 117 3.77 -60.49 21.71
CA GLU A 117 4.64 -59.71 22.61
C GLU A 117 5.96 -59.22 21.94
N ASN A 118 6.64 -58.28 22.63
CA ASN A 118 8.06 -57.89 22.59
C ASN A 118 9.09 -58.68 21.76
N PHE A 119 10.07 -57.96 21.15
CA PHE A 119 11.55 -58.01 21.35
C PHE A 119 12.22 -57.18 20.21
N LYS A 120 12.94 -56.07 20.47
CA LYS A 120 14.40 -55.96 20.72
C LYS A 120 15.33 -56.65 19.70
N ASP A 121 16.15 -55.84 19.01
CA ASP A 121 17.26 -56.25 18.13
C ASP A 121 18.32 -57.11 18.86
N PRO A 122 19.12 -57.94 18.13
CA PRO A 122 20.51 -57.51 17.85
C PRO A 122 21.26 -58.09 16.62
N VAL A 123 22.09 -57.25 15.99
CA VAL A 123 23.56 -57.39 15.69
C VAL A 123 24.15 -58.59 14.85
N HIS A 124 24.88 -58.19 13.77
CA HIS A 124 26.09 -58.77 13.10
C HIS A 124 26.06 -59.90 12.03
N GLY A 125 26.95 -59.75 11.02
CA GLY A 125 27.48 -60.82 10.14
C GLY A 125 27.50 -60.55 8.61
N SER A 126 28.21 -59.53 8.09
CA SER A 126 29.54 -59.64 7.40
C SER A 126 29.67 -60.63 6.20
N THR A 127 29.88 -60.13 4.96
CA THR A 127 31.16 -60.26 4.19
C THR A 127 31.08 -59.87 2.69
N LYS A 128 32.15 -59.21 2.19
CA LYS A 128 32.59 -59.01 0.78
C LYS A 128 31.73 -58.17 -0.18
N ALA A 129 32.27 -57.53 -1.24
CA ALA A 129 33.57 -56.84 -1.48
C ALA A 129 33.52 -56.26 -2.92
N GLY A 130 33.97 -55.01 -3.13
CA GLY A 130 34.05 -54.40 -4.47
C GLY A 130 34.28 -52.88 -4.39
N GLU A 131 35.53 -52.45 -4.52
CA GLU A 131 35.96 -51.07 -4.28
C GLU A 131 36.18 -50.23 -5.55
N SER A 132 36.32 -48.91 -5.32
CA SER A 132 36.76 -47.79 -6.17
C SER A 132 35.64 -46.91 -6.75
N GLY A 133 35.61 -45.59 -6.52
CA GLY A 133 36.39 -44.77 -5.58
C GLY A 133 36.25 -43.28 -5.90
N LEU A 134 35.74 -42.46 -4.96
CA LEU A 134 35.68 -40.99 -5.09
C LEU A 134 36.07 -40.32 -3.77
N GLY A 135 37.07 -39.44 -3.83
CA GLY A 135 37.60 -38.74 -2.67
C GLY A 135 36.84 -37.46 -2.31
N PHE A 136 36.84 -37.12 -1.02
CA PHE A 136 36.36 -35.85 -0.50
C PHE A 136 37.40 -34.73 -0.71
N PRO A 137 37.00 -33.51 -1.11
CA PRO A 137 37.87 -32.33 -1.04
C PRO A 137 37.77 -31.61 0.32
N GLU A 138 38.92 -31.25 0.88
CA GLU A 138 39.03 -30.41 2.09
C GLU A 138 38.80 -28.89 1.80
N PRO A 139 38.46 -28.08 2.83
CA PRO A 139 38.20 -26.66 2.67
C PRO A 139 39.49 -25.81 2.60
N ILE A 140 39.60 -24.93 1.62
CA ILE A 140 40.74 -24.00 1.45
C ILE A 140 40.54 -22.74 2.29
N ILE A 141 41.53 -22.44 3.15
CA ILE A 141 41.63 -21.22 3.97
C ILE A 141 42.51 -20.19 3.23
N PRO A 142 42.17 -18.89 3.23
CA PRO A 142 42.94 -17.88 2.49
C PRO A 142 44.26 -17.52 3.18
N THR A 143 45.37 -17.62 2.44
CA THR A 143 46.67 -17.06 2.84
C THR A 143 46.89 -15.67 2.25
N SER A 144 47.52 -14.80 3.03
CA SER A 144 47.94 -13.46 2.61
C SER A 144 49.31 -13.13 3.21
N ARG A 145 50.24 -12.57 2.42
CA ARG A 145 51.33 -11.64 2.80
C ARG A 145 52.28 -11.33 1.61
N PRO A 146 53.14 -10.28 1.66
CA PRO A 146 53.29 -9.36 0.52
C PRO A 146 54.75 -8.89 0.20
N LEU A 147 54.86 -7.86 -0.67
CA LEU A 147 56.04 -7.01 -0.98
C LEU A 147 57.16 -7.73 -1.79
N SER A 148 57.94 -7.07 -2.66
CA SER A 148 57.99 -5.68 -3.15
C SER A 148 58.49 -5.72 -4.63
N GLU A 149 58.80 -4.68 -5.42
CA GLU A 149 58.93 -3.20 -5.32
C GLU A 149 58.63 -2.64 -6.76
N ALA A 150 58.59 -1.35 -7.15
CA ALA A 150 58.89 -0.05 -6.55
C ALA A 150 58.04 1.09 -7.22
N SER A 151 58.46 2.35 -7.04
CA SER A 151 58.01 3.58 -7.73
C SER A 151 59.28 4.31 -8.30
N PRO A 152 59.25 5.48 -9.00
CA PRO A 152 58.16 6.48 -9.15
C PRO A 152 58.06 7.27 -10.49
N SER A 153 57.15 8.27 -10.50
CA SER A 153 57.21 9.56 -11.26
C SER A 153 56.88 9.53 -12.78
N THR A 154 56.24 10.55 -13.42
CA THR A 154 55.73 11.87 -12.96
C THR A 154 54.66 12.45 -13.91
N HIS A 155 53.84 13.38 -13.40
CA HIS A 155 53.12 14.50 -14.07
C HIS A 155 52.31 14.34 -15.40
N ASP A 156 50.98 14.41 -15.25
CA ASP A 156 50.11 15.52 -15.72
C ASP A 156 49.95 15.74 -17.28
N PRO A 157 49.15 16.70 -17.81
CA PRO A 157 47.83 16.32 -18.36
C PRO A 157 47.45 16.93 -19.74
N ARG A 158 46.21 16.60 -20.18
CA ARG A 158 45.30 17.36 -21.10
C ARG A 158 45.36 17.16 -22.64
N THR A 159 44.14 17.00 -23.17
CA THR A 159 43.50 17.71 -24.32
C THR A 159 43.70 17.32 -25.81
N LEU A 160 42.51 17.30 -26.47
CA LEU A 160 42.14 17.81 -27.81
C LEU A 160 42.32 16.95 -29.07
N ASP A 161 41.16 16.68 -29.70
CA ASP A 161 40.76 16.80 -31.12
C ASP A 161 41.72 16.44 -32.28
N GLY A 162 41.20 15.68 -33.26
CA GLY A 162 41.83 15.54 -34.58
C GLY A 162 41.30 14.43 -35.51
N HIS A 163 40.21 14.70 -36.24
CA HIS A 163 39.88 14.05 -37.53
C HIS A 163 40.39 14.95 -38.68
N PRO A 164 40.37 14.55 -39.97
CA PRO A 164 40.41 13.22 -40.61
C PRO A 164 41.51 13.19 -41.74
N LEU A 165 41.44 12.26 -42.71
CA LEU A 165 41.61 12.43 -44.19
C LEU A 165 41.69 11.05 -44.93
N PHE A 166 41.05 10.99 -46.11
CA PHE A 166 41.07 10.09 -47.31
C PHE A 166 42.19 9.01 -47.49
N ASP A 167 42.11 8.00 -48.39
CA ASP A 167 41.20 7.70 -49.53
C ASP A 167 41.10 6.17 -49.85
N SER A 168 40.31 5.86 -50.88
CA SER A 168 39.86 4.59 -51.48
C SER A 168 40.88 3.78 -52.32
N THR A 169 40.59 2.48 -52.54
CA THR A 169 40.38 1.85 -53.88
C THR A 169 40.02 0.35 -53.80
N SER A 170 39.32 -0.17 -54.82
CA SER A 170 38.85 -1.58 -55.01
C SER A 170 39.39 -2.12 -56.37
N PRO A 171 38.88 -3.14 -57.13
CA PRO A 171 37.63 -3.97 -57.02
C PRO A 171 37.71 -5.48 -57.45
N GLY A 172 36.55 -6.16 -57.43
CA GLY A 172 36.20 -7.34 -58.27
C GLY A 172 36.05 -8.70 -57.55
N GLU A 173 35.07 -9.58 -57.84
CA GLU A 173 33.84 -9.46 -58.67
C GLU A 173 32.87 -10.67 -58.43
N HIS A 174 31.55 -10.48 -58.64
CA HIS A 174 30.47 -11.52 -58.82
C HIS A 174 30.10 -12.47 -57.64
N THR A 175 28.84 -12.87 -57.33
CA THR A 175 27.45 -12.62 -57.86
C THR A 175 26.39 -12.63 -56.72
N GLY A 176 25.34 -11.80 -56.79
CA GLY A 176 24.13 -11.85 -55.93
C GLY A 176 22.96 -12.68 -56.54
N PRO A 177 21.67 -12.49 -56.18
CA PRO A 177 21.01 -11.47 -55.31
C PRO A 177 20.22 -12.12 -54.11
N ALA A 178 19.40 -11.46 -53.27
CA ALA A 178 18.70 -10.17 -53.34
C ALA A 178 18.45 -9.50 -51.95
N ASP A 179 18.17 -8.19 -51.98
CA ASP A 179 18.03 -7.26 -50.85
C ASP A 179 16.73 -7.33 -50.03
N PHE A 180 16.81 -6.83 -48.79
CA PHE A 180 15.83 -5.85 -48.25
C PHE A 180 16.46 -4.91 -47.21
N GLY A 181 16.50 -3.61 -47.50
CA GLY A 181 17.05 -2.57 -46.62
C GLY A 181 16.16 -1.31 -46.50
N THR A 182 15.61 -1.12 -45.30
CA THR A 182 15.24 0.14 -44.60
C THR A 182 15.08 1.48 -45.35
N TRP A 183 13.99 2.22 -45.02
CA TRP A 183 13.92 3.70 -45.13
C TRP A 183 13.21 4.36 -43.92
N ARG A 184 13.67 5.57 -43.56
CA ARG A 184 13.00 6.62 -42.76
C ARG A 184 13.48 8.01 -43.31
N PRO A 185 13.08 9.18 -42.77
CA PRO A 185 11.78 9.83 -43.03
C PRO A 185 11.91 11.32 -43.47
N VAL A 186 10.92 11.90 -44.17
CA VAL A 186 10.88 13.36 -44.45
C VAL A 186 9.45 13.92 -44.38
N ASN A 187 9.30 15.14 -43.81
CA ASN A 187 8.07 15.95 -43.74
C ASN A 187 7.70 16.61 -45.08
N PRO A 188 6.44 17.05 -45.27
CA PRO A 188 6.24 18.49 -45.55
C PRO A 188 4.96 19.13 -44.95
N THR A 189 4.79 20.42 -45.24
CA THR A 189 3.99 21.45 -44.55
C THR A 189 2.55 21.71 -45.09
N ARG A 190 1.88 22.71 -44.48
CA ARG A 190 0.44 23.11 -44.55
C ARG A 190 -0.11 23.57 -45.94
N PRO A 191 -1.46 23.71 -46.09
CA PRO A 191 -2.19 23.84 -47.38
C PRO A 191 -2.79 25.23 -47.67
N SER A 192 -3.52 25.38 -48.80
CA SER A 192 -4.49 26.46 -49.04
C SER A 192 -5.60 26.12 -50.06
N ALA A 193 -6.82 26.64 -49.80
CA ALA A 193 -7.98 26.89 -50.70
C ALA A 193 -8.67 25.73 -51.48
N ALA A 194 -9.95 25.82 -51.91
CA ALA A 194 -11.19 26.47 -51.42
C ALA A 194 -12.40 26.05 -52.34
N VAL A 195 -13.66 26.34 -51.93
CA VAL A 195 -14.94 26.29 -52.73
C VAL A 195 -15.46 24.85 -53.05
N SER A 196 -16.63 24.33 -52.64
CA SER A 196 -18.03 24.79 -52.36
C SER A 196 -19.00 24.78 -53.55
N VAL A 197 -19.98 23.84 -53.58
CA VAL A 197 -21.38 23.99 -54.10
C VAL A 197 -22.32 23.06 -53.29
N ARG A 198 -23.65 23.28 -53.38
CA ARG A 198 -24.73 23.02 -52.40
C ARG A 198 -25.93 22.30 -53.04
N ALA A 199 -26.62 21.43 -52.28
CA ALA A 199 -28.03 21.00 -52.46
C ALA A 199 -28.48 20.33 -51.14
N GLU A 200 -29.28 20.98 -50.27
CA GLU A 200 -30.75 21.13 -50.27
C GLU A 200 -31.51 20.00 -49.54
N THR A 201 -32.56 20.38 -48.81
CA THR A 201 -33.13 19.66 -47.65
C THR A 201 -34.65 19.64 -47.67
N VAL A 202 -35.28 18.57 -47.17
CA VAL A 202 -36.71 18.55 -46.79
C VAL A 202 -36.93 17.77 -45.47
N SER A 203 -37.32 18.50 -44.41
CA SER A 203 -38.33 18.24 -43.36
C SER A 203 -38.50 16.81 -42.76
N THR A 204 -38.75 16.56 -41.45
CA THR A 204 -39.41 17.36 -40.37
C THR A 204 -39.08 16.76 -38.94
N PRO A 205 -39.64 17.19 -37.78
CA PRO A 205 -38.87 17.95 -36.77
C PRO A 205 -38.74 17.31 -35.37
N GLY A 206 -37.82 17.84 -34.53
CA GLY A 206 -37.89 17.64 -33.07
C GLY A 206 -36.57 17.68 -32.28
N SER A 207 -35.81 18.78 -32.28
CA SER A 207 -34.68 18.99 -31.34
C SER A 207 -34.32 20.47 -31.18
N CYS A 208 -34.13 20.92 -29.94
CA CYS A 208 -33.80 22.32 -29.62
C CYS A 208 -32.31 22.64 -29.88
N PRO A 209 -31.97 23.78 -30.52
CA PRO A 209 -30.59 24.23 -30.68
C PRO A 209 -30.12 25.10 -29.50
N GLY A 210 -28.98 24.79 -28.86
CA GLY A 210 -28.45 25.65 -27.78
C GLY A 210 -27.17 25.22 -27.03
N SER A 211 -26.60 24.05 -27.30
CA SER A 211 -25.46 23.54 -26.50
C SER A 211 -24.08 24.09 -26.90
N SER A 212 -23.82 24.28 -28.20
CA SER A 212 -22.46 24.60 -28.71
C SER A 212 -21.99 26.03 -28.40
N SER A 213 -22.87 27.03 -28.55
CA SER A 213 -22.56 28.44 -28.23
C SER A 213 -22.25 28.64 -26.74
N THR A 214 -22.98 27.94 -25.88
CA THR A 214 -22.80 27.99 -24.42
C THR A 214 -21.45 27.42 -23.99
N VAL A 215 -20.99 26.33 -24.60
CA VAL A 215 -19.66 25.74 -24.32
C VAL A 215 -18.53 26.68 -24.76
N ASN A 216 -18.61 27.27 -25.95
CA ASN A 216 -17.59 28.21 -26.42
C ASN A 216 -17.57 29.49 -25.57
N SER A 217 -18.74 30.02 -25.20
CA SER A 217 -18.88 31.15 -24.27
C SER A 217 -18.25 30.86 -22.90
N LEU A 218 -18.41 29.64 -22.37
CA LEU A 218 -17.76 29.21 -21.14
C LEU A 218 -16.24 29.10 -21.29
N VAL A 219 -15.73 28.57 -22.41
CA VAL A 219 -14.28 28.49 -22.68
C VAL A 219 -13.65 29.88 -22.77
N ASP A 220 -14.27 30.82 -23.47
CA ASP A 220 -13.74 32.18 -23.59
C ASP A 220 -13.86 32.97 -22.28
N ARG A 221 -14.91 32.71 -21.49
CA ARG A 221 -15.06 33.26 -20.13
C ARG A 221 -14.07 32.68 -19.13
N VAL A 222 -13.66 31.41 -19.26
CA VAL A 222 -12.56 30.82 -18.49
C VAL A 222 -11.24 31.50 -18.84
N LYS A 223 -10.89 31.65 -20.12
CA LYS A 223 -9.69 32.40 -20.54
C LYS A 223 -9.70 33.84 -20.02
N GLN A 224 -10.86 34.50 -20.04
CA GLN A 224 -11.01 35.86 -19.55
C GLN A 224 -10.81 35.97 -18.03
N LEU A 225 -11.25 34.97 -17.26
CA LEU A 225 -10.99 34.87 -15.82
C LEU A 225 -9.52 34.53 -15.52
N GLU A 226 -8.89 33.64 -16.31
CA GLU A 226 -7.44 33.35 -16.23
C GLU A 226 -6.61 34.61 -16.51
N GLN A 227 -6.98 35.39 -17.53
CA GLN A 227 -6.38 36.69 -17.85
C GLN A 227 -6.54 37.68 -16.69
N GLN A 228 -7.74 37.80 -16.12
CA GLN A 228 -8.00 38.71 -14.98
C GLN A 228 -7.25 38.30 -13.70
N LEU A 229 -7.10 37.00 -13.43
CA LEU A 229 -6.26 36.48 -12.34
C LEU A 229 -4.77 36.81 -12.56
N SER A 230 -4.30 36.70 -13.81
CA SER A 230 -2.94 37.11 -14.18
C SER A 230 -2.71 38.62 -14.02
N ASP A 231 -3.66 39.45 -14.46
CA ASP A 231 -3.57 40.91 -14.34
C ASP A 231 -3.63 41.38 -12.87
N LEU A 232 -4.40 40.70 -12.02
CA LEU A 232 -4.45 40.96 -10.58
C LEU A 232 -3.15 40.57 -9.87
N THR A 233 -2.54 39.42 -10.21
CA THR A 233 -1.23 39.03 -9.66
C THR A 233 -0.11 39.98 -10.09
N VAL A 234 -0.15 40.52 -11.31
CA VAL A 234 0.79 41.55 -11.76
C VAL A 234 0.58 42.89 -11.03
N LYS A 235 -0.67 43.34 -10.83
CA LYS A 235 -0.96 44.64 -10.19
C LYS A 235 -0.54 44.74 -8.72
N TYR A 236 -0.56 43.63 -7.98
CA TYR A 236 -0.05 43.62 -6.59
C TYR A 236 1.47 43.43 -6.49
N GLY A 237 2.16 43.10 -7.60
CA GLY A 237 3.62 42.98 -7.65
C GLY A 237 4.37 44.30 -7.98
N ALA A 238 3.66 45.34 -8.42
CA ALA A 238 4.26 46.58 -8.92
C ALA A 238 4.30 47.71 -7.87
N ARG A 239 5.24 47.61 -6.93
CA ARG A 239 5.84 48.78 -6.26
C ARG A 239 7.35 48.72 -6.51
N GLU A 240 7.80 49.47 -7.52
CA GLU A 240 9.21 49.61 -7.86
C GLU A 240 9.90 50.51 -6.82
N ASP A 241 10.94 49.98 -6.17
CA ASP A 241 12.14 50.72 -5.71
C ASP A 241 13.13 49.74 -5.03
N ASP A 242 13.89 49.00 -5.84
CA ASP A 242 15.37 48.87 -5.75
C ASP A 242 15.89 47.87 -6.80
N VAL A 243 16.97 48.21 -7.51
CA VAL A 243 17.48 47.44 -8.66
C VAL A 243 18.58 46.48 -8.23
N THR A 244 18.24 45.23 -7.92
CA THR A 244 19.23 44.16 -7.70
C THR A 244 18.88 42.80 -8.34
N GLN A 245 19.32 42.63 -9.59
CA GLN A 245 19.46 41.36 -10.34
C GLN A 245 18.15 40.57 -10.64
N PRO A 246 18.13 39.72 -11.68
CA PRO A 246 16.98 38.86 -11.96
C PRO A 246 16.86 37.79 -10.87
N THR A 247 15.84 37.91 -10.02
CA THR A 247 15.47 36.87 -9.06
C THR A 247 15.21 35.57 -9.80
N PRO A 248 15.74 34.41 -9.36
CA PRO A 248 15.42 33.13 -10.00
C PRO A 248 13.90 32.91 -9.97
N GLY A 249 13.30 32.72 -11.15
CA GLY A 249 11.87 32.53 -11.30
C GLY A 249 11.33 31.48 -10.33
N LEU A 250 10.17 31.78 -9.74
CA LEU A 250 9.58 31.19 -8.53
C LEU A 250 9.81 29.67 -8.37
N ARG A 251 10.99 29.29 -7.84
CA ARG A 251 11.29 27.91 -7.42
C ARG A 251 10.63 27.62 -6.08
N GLU A 252 9.31 27.71 -6.05
CA GLU A 252 8.49 27.20 -4.95
C GLU A 252 8.35 25.67 -5.08
N GLY A 253 9.51 24.99 -5.10
CA GLY A 253 9.56 23.54 -5.02
C GLY A 253 8.96 23.11 -3.69
N LEU A 254 7.97 22.21 -3.73
CA LEU A 254 7.28 21.70 -2.56
C LEU A 254 8.28 21.05 -1.59
N ARG A 255 8.77 21.82 -0.60
CA ARG A 255 9.54 21.33 0.55
C ARG A 255 8.63 20.68 1.59
N TYR A 256 7.81 19.74 1.14
CA TYR A 256 6.99 18.87 1.97
C TYR A 256 7.78 17.62 2.33
N SER A 257 7.47 16.99 3.47
CA SER A 257 7.94 15.64 3.72
C SER A 257 7.31 14.72 2.68
N ARG A 258 8.11 14.17 1.75
CA ARG A 258 7.62 13.35 0.63
C ARG A 258 7.21 11.92 1.03
N GLY A 259 6.58 11.82 2.18
CA GLY A 259 6.19 10.60 2.87
C GLY A 259 6.39 10.77 4.37
N CYS A 260 5.80 9.89 5.16
CA CYS A 260 6.00 9.83 6.61
C CYS A 260 6.77 8.56 7.00
N VAL A 261 7.55 8.64 8.07
CA VAL A 261 8.07 7.44 8.74
C VAL A 261 7.24 7.25 10.00
N SER A 262 6.55 6.11 10.09
CA SER A 262 5.86 5.69 11.30
C SER A 262 6.39 4.33 11.73
N LYS A 263 6.76 4.22 13.01
CA LYS A 263 7.48 3.07 13.57
C LYS A 263 8.77 2.81 12.78
N THR A 264 8.89 1.68 12.08
CA THR A 264 10.04 1.31 11.22
C THR A 264 9.81 1.47 9.73
N ARG A 265 8.62 1.95 9.32
CA ARG A 265 8.17 1.91 7.93
C ARG A 265 8.11 3.31 7.33
N TYR A 266 8.66 3.45 6.13
CA TYR A 266 8.50 4.65 5.31
C TYR A 266 7.29 4.47 4.39
N PHE A 267 6.36 5.42 4.46
CA PHE A 267 5.17 5.47 3.64
C PHE A 267 5.33 6.60 2.65
N GLY A 268 5.66 6.25 1.41
CA GLY A 268 5.74 7.24 0.34
C GLY A 268 4.39 7.85 0.00
N GLN A 269 4.45 8.82 -0.89
CA GLN A 269 3.50 9.92 -0.96
C GLN A 269 2.14 9.49 -1.60
N SER A 270 2.05 8.31 -2.23
CA SER A 270 0.77 7.69 -2.66
C SER A 270 0.04 6.89 -1.57
N HIS A 271 0.71 6.58 -0.45
CA HIS A 271 0.14 5.79 0.64
C HIS A 271 -1.00 6.53 1.33
N TRP A 272 -2.01 5.79 1.80
CA TRP A 272 -3.26 6.38 2.27
C TRP A 272 -3.10 7.29 3.49
N MET A 273 -2.09 7.05 4.34
CA MET A 273 -1.84 7.87 5.54
C MET A 273 -1.50 9.33 5.25
N ASN A 274 -0.96 9.67 4.07
CA ASN A 274 -0.69 11.07 3.72
C ASN A 274 -1.99 11.90 3.55
N ALA A 275 -3.16 11.26 3.50
CA ALA A 275 -4.46 11.94 3.59
C ALA A 275 -4.88 12.28 5.02
N ALA A 276 -4.39 11.57 6.02
CA ALA A 276 -4.75 11.82 7.42
C ALA A 276 -4.26 13.19 7.91
N ASP A 277 -3.14 13.68 7.39
CA ASP A 277 -2.60 15.01 7.70
C ASP A 277 -3.56 16.15 7.27
N MET A 278 -4.42 15.92 6.26
CA MET A 278 -5.46 16.89 5.88
C MET A 278 -6.60 16.95 6.91
N LEU A 279 -6.82 15.88 7.68
CA LEU A 279 -7.81 15.79 8.76
C LEU A 279 -7.20 16.13 10.13
N TYR A 280 -6.16 16.99 10.16
CA TYR A 280 -5.40 17.36 11.36
C TYR A 280 -6.27 17.64 12.60
N ARG A 281 -7.42 18.31 12.46
CA ARG A 281 -8.35 18.59 13.57
C ARG A 281 -8.92 17.30 14.19
N LEU A 282 -9.46 16.41 13.37
CA LEU A 282 -10.04 15.13 13.80
C LEU A 282 -8.97 14.17 14.33
N VAL A 283 -7.79 14.15 13.69
CA VAL A 283 -6.63 13.36 14.08
C VAL A 283 -6.09 13.80 15.45
N ASN A 284 -5.95 15.11 15.70
CA ASN A 284 -5.53 15.61 17.01
C ASN A 284 -6.60 15.39 18.08
N PHE A 285 -7.87 15.50 17.72
CA PHE A 285 -8.96 15.12 18.61
C PHE A 285 -8.78 13.66 19.02
N ALA A 286 -8.77 12.70 18.09
CA ALA A 286 -8.59 11.27 18.41
C ALA A 286 -7.35 11.01 19.30
N ARG A 287 -6.22 11.67 19.02
CA ARG A 287 -5.02 11.64 19.87
C ARG A 287 -5.25 12.14 21.30
N LYS A 288 -6.03 13.21 21.50
CA LYS A 288 -6.40 13.69 22.85
C LYS A 288 -7.27 12.69 23.62
N PHE A 289 -8.06 11.85 22.94
CA PHE A 289 -8.91 10.83 23.58
C PHE A 289 -8.13 9.59 23.96
N GLU A 290 -7.19 9.14 23.12
CA GLU A 290 -6.31 8.02 23.45
C GLU A 290 -5.38 8.32 24.66
N ASN A 291 -5.14 9.60 24.95
CA ASN A 291 -4.46 10.03 26.18
C ASN A 291 -5.40 10.16 27.41
N ARG A 292 -6.73 10.26 27.22
CA ARG A 292 -7.73 10.35 28.30
C ARG A 292 -8.18 8.95 28.76
N ARG A 293 -7.26 8.21 29.38
CA ARG A 293 -7.46 6.83 29.87
C ARG A 293 -8.62 6.62 30.86
N SER A 294 -9.17 7.69 31.43
CA SER A 294 -10.29 7.67 32.38
C SER A 294 -11.67 7.84 31.72
N SER A 295 -11.75 8.06 30.40
CA SER A 295 -13.02 8.21 29.68
C SER A 295 -13.65 6.86 29.35
N GLN A 296 -14.99 6.75 29.38
CA GLN A 296 -15.68 5.51 28.99
C GLN A 296 -15.37 5.14 27.53
N LEU A 297 -15.37 6.13 26.63
CA LEU A 297 -15.01 5.96 25.22
C LEU A 297 -13.62 5.31 25.04
N TYR A 298 -12.63 5.66 25.86
CA TYR A 298 -11.31 5.01 25.85
C TYR A 298 -11.40 3.54 26.28
N VAL A 299 -12.19 3.23 27.31
CA VAL A 299 -12.38 1.85 27.80
C VAL A 299 -13.03 1.00 26.72
N ASP A 300 -14.07 1.49 26.05
CA ASP A 300 -14.79 0.78 25.00
C ASP A 300 -13.88 0.53 23.77
N LEU A 301 -13.07 1.52 23.37
CA LEU A 301 -12.05 1.39 22.32
C LEU A 301 -10.99 0.31 22.65
N GLU A 302 -10.51 0.28 23.90
CA GLU A 302 -9.53 -0.70 24.36
C GLU A 302 -10.14 -2.12 24.47
N GLN A 303 -11.42 -2.25 24.83
CA GLN A 303 -12.16 -3.52 24.75
C GLN A 303 -12.31 -3.99 23.30
N CYS A 304 -12.72 -3.11 22.37
CA CYS A 304 -12.78 -3.42 20.95
C CYS A 304 -11.43 -3.90 20.39
N LYS A 305 -10.33 -3.26 20.80
CA LYS A 305 -8.96 -3.64 20.42
C LYS A 305 -8.60 -5.04 20.96
N LYS A 306 -8.97 -5.38 22.19
CA LYS A 306 -8.78 -6.72 22.77
C LYS A 306 -9.57 -7.79 22.00
N LEU A 307 -10.85 -7.56 21.74
CA LEU A 307 -11.68 -8.43 20.90
C LEU A 307 -11.06 -8.61 19.51
N GLY A 308 -10.59 -7.53 18.89
CA GLY A 308 -9.90 -7.56 17.59
C GLY A 308 -8.64 -8.43 17.58
N ARG A 309 -7.83 -8.40 18.66
CA ARG A 309 -6.67 -9.29 18.85
C ARG A 309 -7.10 -10.76 19.02
N ILE A 310 -8.14 -11.03 19.81
CA ILE A 310 -8.68 -12.39 20.00
C ILE A 310 -9.18 -12.98 18.67
N ILE A 311 -9.93 -12.20 17.89
CA ILE A 311 -10.44 -12.59 16.56
C ILE A 311 -9.28 -12.87 15.59
N LYS A 312 -8.27 -11.99 15.53
CA LYS A 312 -7.05 -12.21 14.71
C LYS A 312 -6.33 -13.51 15.09
N ALA A 313 -6.13 -13.73 16.39
CA ALA A 313 -5.44 -14.91 16.91
C ALA A 313 -6.17 -16.21 16.54
N ARG A 314 -7.50 -16.25 16.70
CA ARG A 314 -8.35 -17.40 16.33
C ARG A 314 -8.38 -17.69 14.83
N ARG A 315 -8.20 -16.67 13.99
CA ARG A 315 -8.11 -16.81 12.51
C ARG A 315 -6.77 -17.39 12.05
N THR A 316 -5.73 -17.28 12.87
CA THR A 316 -4.40 -17.76 12.54
C THR A 316 -4.31 -19.26 12.83
N PRO A 317 -4.07 -20.12 11.82
CA PRO A 317 -3.86 -21.55 12.08
C PRO A 317 -2.54 -21.79 12.82
N SER A 318 -2.53 -22.74 13.74
CA SER A 318 -1.28 -23.20 14.36
C SER A 318 -0.38 -23.84 13.30
N PHE A 319 0.93 -23.61 13.37
CA PHE A 319 1.90 -24.26 12.47
C PHE A 319 1.80 -25.80 12.52
N SER A 320 1.46 -26.36 13.68
CA SER A 320 1.26 -27.81 13.86
C SER A 320 -0.01 -28.36 13.18
N THR A 321 -0.96 -27.50 12.79
CA THR A 321 -2.21 -27.88 12.12
C THR A 321 -2.18 -27.66 10.61
N ILE A 322 -1.16 -27.00 10.06
CA ILE A 322 -1.03 -26.77 8.63
C ILE A 322 -0.80 -28.09 7.90
N SER A 323 -1.72 -28.46 7.00
CA SER A 323 -1.62 -29.68 6.21
C SER A 323 -2.39 -29.54 4.90
N THR A 324 -1.64 -29.40 3.80
CA THR A 324 -2.15 -29.30 2.42
C THR A 324 -3.28 -30.29 2.15
N GLY A 325 -4.37 -29.80 1.56
CA GLY A 325 -5.47 -30.62 1.03
C GLY A 325 -6.41 -31.28 2.05
N LYS A 326 -6.14 -31.18 3.36
CA LYS A 326 -7.08 -31.73 4.39
C LYS A 326 -8.30 -30.85 4.64
N SER A 327 -8.22 -29.58 4.27
CA SER A 327 -9.22 -28.53 4.51
C SER A 327 -10.13 -28.30 3.29
N MET A 328 -10.40 -29.34 2.50
CA MET A 328 -11.21 -29.23 1.30
C MET A 328 -12.72 -29.30 1.62
N PRO A 329 -13.55 -28.40 1.05
CA PRO A 329 -15.00 -28.40 1.28
C PRO A 329 -15.68 -29.47 0.40
N PRO A 330 -16.99 -29.73 0.58
CA PRO A 330 -17.78 -30.50 -0.38
C PRO A 330 -17.66 -29.94 -1.80
N ARG A 331 -17.73 -30.82 -2.81
CA ARG A 331 -17.54 -30.47 -4.23
C ARG A 331 -18.49 -29.37 -4.68
N GLU A 332 -19.72 -29.39 -4.21
CA GLU A 332 -20.77 -28.42 -4.54
C GLU A 332 -20.38 -27.00 -4.13
N LEU A 333 -19.73 -26.86 -2.96
CA LEU A 333 -19.19 -25.58 -2.52
C LEU A 333 -17.91 -25.23 -3.28
N ALA A 334 -17.02 -26.20 -3.53
CA ALA A 334 -15.82 -25.97 -4.34
C ALA A 334 -16.15 -25.45 -5.75
N ASP A 335 -17.15 -26.02 -6.42
CA ASP A 335 -17.63 -25.60 -7.74
C ASP A 335 -18.09 -24.13 -7.73
N VAL A 336 -18.83 -23.71 -6.69
CA VAL A 336 -19.25 -22.31 -6.51
C VAL A 336 -18.04 -21.39 -6.27
N LEU A 337 -17.11 -21.77 -5.40
CA LEU A 337 -15.94 -20.96 -5.07
C LEU A 337 -14.97 -20.81 -6.25
N ILE A 338 -14.72 -21.88 -7.01
CA ILE A 338 -13.97 -21.82 -8.27
C ILE A 338 -14.71 -20.98 -9.30
N GLY A 339 -16.04 -21.13 -9.43
CA GLY A 339 -16.86 -20.29 -10.30
C GLY A 339 -16.79 -18.80 -9.95
N ASN A 340 -16.73 -18.46 -8.66
CA ASN A 340 -16.50 -17.09 -8.18
C ASN A 340 -15.14 -16.55 -8.63
N TYR A 341 -14.06 -17.33 -8.45
CA TYR A 341 -12.72 -16.94 -8.90
C TYR A 341 -12.63 -16.74 -10.42
N LEU A 342 -13.17 -17.69 -11.19
CA LEU A 342 -13.07 -17.70 -12.65
C LEU A 342 -13.75 -16.49 -13.30
N ARG A 343 -14.91 -16.06 -12.78
CA ARG A 343 -15.62 -14.89 -13.33
C ARG A 343 -15.05 -13.54 -12.86
N THR A 344 -14.32 -13.51 -11.75
CA THR A 344 -13.81 -12.28 -11.14
C THR A 344 -12.32 -12.04 -11.42
N PHE A 345 -11.41 -12.65 -10.66
CA PHE A 345 -9.97 -12.36 -10.77
C PHE A 345 -9.35 -13.00 -12.02
N GLU A 346 -9.74 -14.22 -12.38
CA GLU A 346 -9.22 -14.89 -13.57
C GLU A 346 -9.68 -14.22 -14.87
N SER A 347 -10.82 -13.51 -14.87
CA SER A 347 -11.32 -12.80 -16.05
C SER A 347 -10.55 -11.50 -16.35
N ILE A 348 -9.55 -11.14 -15.53
CA ILE A 348 -8.70 -9.96 -15.67
C ILE A 348 -7.21 -10.33 -15.66
N HIS A 349 -6.80 -11.16 -14.69
CA HIS A 349 -5.38 -11.37 -14.36
C HIS A 349 -4.73 -12.57 -15.04
N ARG A 350 -5.53 -13.46 -15.66
CA ARG A 350 -5.09 -14.55 -16.57
C ARG A 350 -3.95 -15.41 -15.98
N ILE A 351 -4.11 -15.86 -14.73
CA ILE A 351 -3.07 -16.55 -13.96
C ILE A 351 -2.99 -18.03 -14.36
N ILE A 352 -4.13 -18.69 -14.53
CA ILE A 352 -4.23 -20.12 -14.83
C ILE A 352 -4.73 -20.35 -16.25
N HIS A 353 -4.41 -21.51 -16.81
CA HIS A 353 -5.04 -21.96 -18.04
C HIS A 353 -6.34 -22.69 -17.69
N ILE A 354 -7.51 -22.12 -18.03
CA ILE A 354 -8.80 -22.61 -17.53
C ILE A 354 -9.08 -24.06 -17.96
N PRO A 355 -8.85 -24.49 -19.23
CA PRO A 355 -9.06 -25.87 -19.66
C PRO A 355 -8.20 -26.87 -18.89
N THR A 356 -6.89 -26.61 -18.73
CA THR A 356 -5.99 -27.50 -17.98
C THR A 356 -6.39 -27.58 -16.52
N PHE A 357 -6.69 -26.44 -15.88
CA PHE A 357 -7.13 -26.41 -14.49
C PHE A 357 -8.43 -27.20 -14.28
N LYS A 358 -9.43 -27.05 -15.17
CA LYS A 358 -10.68 -27.82 -15.11
C LYS A 358 -10.46 -29.32 -15.32
N ALA A 359 -9.58 -29.71 -16.24
CA ALA A 359 -9.26 -31.12 -16.48
C ALA A 359 -8.61 -31.77 -15.24
N ASP A 360 -7.71 -31.07 -14.55
CA ASP A 360 -7.08 -31.55 -13.33
C ASP A 360 -8.03 -31.48 -12.12
N TYR A 361 -8.96 -30.54 -12.09
CA TYR A 361 -10.03 -30.44 -11.10
C TYR A 361 -10.99 -31.65 -11.15
N GLU A 362 -11.41 -32.07 -12.34
CA GLU A 362 -12.21 -33.29 -12.49
C GLU A 362 -11.43 -34.55 -12.08
N LYS A 363 -10.14 -34.66 -12.44
CA LYS A 363 -9.27 -35.77 -11.98
C LYS A 363 -9.16 -35.80 -10.46
N TYR A 364 -8.99 -34.64 -9.81
CA TYR A 364 -8.93 -34.55 -8.35
C TYR A 364 -10.17 -35.13 -7.68
N TRP A 365 -11.38 -34.84 -8.18
CA TRP A 365 -12.61 -35.40 -7.62
C TRP A 365 -12.83 -36.89 -7.91
N LEU A 366 -12.16 -37.45 -8.93
CA LEU A 366 -12.13 -38.89 -9.20
C LEU A 366 -11.13 -39.63 -8.30
N ASN A 367 -9.92 -39.09 -8.13
CA ASN A 367 -8.91 -39.62 -7.21
C ASN A 367 -8.06 -38.50 -6.57
N PRO A 368 -8.42 -38.03 -5.36
CA PRO A 368 -7.66 -36.98 -4.66
C PRO A 368 -6.21 -37.35 -4.34
N SER A 369 -5.87 -38.65 -4.29
CA SER A 369 -4.54 -39.14 -3.89
C SER A 369 -3.46 -39.02 -4.98
N GLU A 370 -3.86 -38.85 -6.24
CA GLU A 370 -2.94 -38.66 -7.37
C GLU A 370 -2.61 -37.19 -7.65
N ALA A 371 -3.32 -36.25 -7.01
CA ALA A 371 -3.15 -34.83 -7.27
C ALA A 371 -1.86 -34.27 -6.66
N SER A 372 -1.11 -33.49 -7.46
CA SER A 372 0.10 -32.82 -6.97
C SER A 372 -0.24 -31.73 -5.93
N ASP A 373 0.62 -31.56 -4.91
CA ASP A 373 0.50 -30.46 -3.94
C ASP A 373 0.31 -29.10 -4.62
N SER A 374 1.04 -28.84 -5.70
CA SER A 374 0.94 -27.59 -6.47
C SER A 374 -0.45 -27.36 -7.04
N PHE A 375 -1.11 -28.42 -7.52
CA PHE A 375 -2.48 -28.31 -8.01
C PHE A 375 -3.46 -28.08 -6.86
N ILE A 376 -3.35 -28.87 -5.78
CA ILE A 376 -4.19 -28.74 -4.58
C ILE A 376 -4.11 -27.30 -4.04
N ILE A 377 -2.91 -26.75 -3.87
CA ILE A 377 -2.69 -25.39 -3.37
C ILE A 377 -3.23 -24.34 -4.35
N THR A 378 -3.05 -24.53 -5.66
CA THR A 378 -3.62 -23.63 -6.67
C THR A 378 -5.14 -23.59 -6.56
N MET A 379 -5.79 -24.75 -6.45
CA MET A 379 -7.24 -24.88 -6.26
C MET A 379 -7.70 -24.23 -4.94
N GLN A 380 -7.03 -24.51 -3.82
CA GLN A 380 -7.31 -23.90 -2.51
C GLN A 380 -7.22 -22.37 -2.55
N LEU A 381 -6.22 -21.80 -3.22
CA LEU A 381 -6.07 -20.35 -3.34
C LEU A 381 -7.13 -19.72 -4.24
N CYS A 382 -7.46 -20.37 -5.38
CA CYS A 382 -8.58 -19.95 -6.22
C CYS A 382 -9.89 -19.93 -5.41
N MET A 383 -10.19 -21.00 -4.66
CA MET A 383 -11.37 -21.04 -3.78
C MET A 383 -11.32 -19.97 -2.69
N GLY A 384 -10.15 -19.69 -2.10
CA GLY A 384 -9.98 -18.67 -1.08
C GLY A 384 -10.30 -17.25 -1.58
N ILE A 385 -9.91 -16.94 -2.83
CA ILE A 385 -10.26 -15.66 -3.49
C ILE A 385 -11.77 -15.66 -3.80
N GLY A 386 -12.29 -16.76 -4.33
CA GLY A 386 -13.72 -16.92 -4.62
C GLY A 386 -14.62 -16.82 -3.38
N ALA A 387 -14.13 -17.23 -2.22
CA ALA A 387 -14.83 -17.16 -0.93
C ALA A 387 -15.09 -15.71 -0.49
N THR A 388 -14.24 -14.76 -0.89
CA THR A 388 -14.50 -13.33 -0.66
C THR A 388 -15.78 -12.84 -1.38
N MET A 389 -16.21 -13.50 -2.46
CA MET A 389 -17.42 -13.12 -3.21
C MET A 389 -18.62 -14.02 -2.94
N HIS A 390 -18.49 -15.00 -2.03
CA HIS A 390 -19.53 -16.00 -1.78
C HIS A 390 -20.75 -15.40 -1.06
N ASP A 391 -20.52 -14.57 -0.05
CA ASP A 391 -21.54 -13.94 0.80
C ASP A 391 -21.08 -12.57 1.32
N GLU A 392 -21.96 -11.83 2.01
CA GLU A 392 -21.70 -10.46 2.50
C GLU A 392 -21.04 -10.40 3.89
N ARG A 393 -20.82 -11.54 4.53
CA ARG A 393 -20.17 -11.67 5.84
C ARG A 393 -18.77 -12.29 5.75
N PHE A 394 -18.39 -12.77 4.57
CA PHE A 394 -17.22 -13.62 4.33
C PHE A 394 -17.18 -14.79 5.34
N THR A 395 -18.26 -15.58 5.41
CA THR A 395 -18.38 -16.70 6.37
C THR A 395 -17.20 -17.68 6.32
N LEU A 396 -16.65 -17.88 5.12
CA LEU A 396 -15.52 -18.77 4.83
C LEU A 396 -14.13 -18.13 5.06
N ARG A 397 -14.03 -16.96 5.71
CA ARG A 397 -12.76 -16.23 5.91
C ARG A 397 -11.69 -17.07 6.61
N ASN A 398 -12.04 -17.84 7.63
CA ASN A 398 -11.09 -18.68 8.36
C ASN A 398 -10.45 -19.73 7.43
N LEU A 399 -11.25 -20.31 6.55
CA LEU A 399 -10.81 -21.33 5.59
C LEU A 399 -9.90 -20.74 4.50
N ALA A 400 -10.25 -19.56 4.00
CA ALA A 400 -9.42 -18.79 3.07
C ALA A 400 -8.06 -18.39 3.69
N ILE A 401 -8.04 -18.01 4.97
CA ILE A 401 -6.79 -17.73 5.71
C ILE A 401 -5.98 -19.02 5.92
N GLN A 402 -6.61 -20.14 6.25
CA GLN A 402 -5.93 -21.42 6.38
C GLN A 402 -5.23 -21.83 5.07
N TRP A 403 -5.92 -21.76 3.92
CA TRP A 403 -5.35 -22.07 2.61
C TRP A 403 -4.18 -21.15 2.23
N PHE A 404 -4.23 -19.88 2.61
CA PHE A 404 -3.09 -18.98 2.44
C PHE A 404 -1.84 -19.46 3.21
N TRP A 405 -2.02 -19.94 4.45
CA TRP A 405 -0.91 -20.43 5.27
C TRP A 405 -0.41 -21.82 4.84
N GLU A 406 -1.28 -22.71 4.36
CA GLU A 406 -0.88 -23.96 3.69
C GLU A 406 0.00 -23.67 2.45
N ALA A 407 -0.36 -22.66 1.65
CA ALA A 407 0.44 -22.22 0.52
C ALA A 407 1.78 -21.58 0.91
N MET A 408 1.80 -20.71 1.94
CA MET A 408 3.04 -20.14 2.49
C MET A 408 3.99 -21.24 2.98
N PHE A 409 3.47 -22.21 3.74
CA PHE A 409 4.24 -23.33 4.27
C PHE A 409 4.88 -24.17 3.16
N TRP A 410 4.14 -24.51 2.11
CA TRP A 410 4.66 -25.26 0.97
C TRP A 410 5.77 -24.51 0.19
N LEU A 411 5.71 -23.17 0.14
CA LEU A 411 6.73 -22.35 -0.52
C LEU A 411 8.05 -22.24 0.26
N ILE A 412 8.03 -22.34 1.60
CA ILE A 412 9.20 -22.23 2.49
C ILE A 412 9.72 -23.58 3.00
N THR A 413 9.00 -24.67 2.72
CA THR A 413 9.44 -26.04 3.01
C THR A 413 10.77 -26.32 2.26
N PRO A 414 11.70 -27.13 2.84
CA PRO A 414 12.96 -27.49 2.17
C PRO A 414 12.80 -27.90 0.70
N CYS A 415 13.85 -27.65 -0.07
CA CYS A 415 13.85 -27.69 -1.54
C CYS A 415 13.08 -26.53 -2.21
N GLU A 416 13.14 -25.31 -1.67
CA GLU A 416 12.55 -24.08 -2.28
C GLU A 416 12.84 -23.93 -3.79
N LYS A 417 14.05 -24.30 -4.25
CA LYS A 417 14.43 -24.28 -5.67
C LYS A 417 13.52 -25.16 -6.55
N SER A 418 13.00 -26.27 -6.02
CA SER A 418 12.03 -27.14 -6.72
C SER A 418 10.66 -26.45 -6.91
N LYS A 419 10.37 -25.40 -6.15
CA LYS A 419 9.16 -24.58 -6.24
C LYS A 419 9.32 -23.39 -7.20
N MET A 420 10.47 -23.23 -7.84
CA MET A 420 10.73 -22.20 -8.87
C MET A 420 10.20 -22.67 -10.25
N THR A 421 8.90 -22.90 -10.31
CA THR A 421 8.18 -23.44 -11.49
C THR A 421 7.04 -22.51 -11.89
N ILE A 422 6.44 -22.74 -13.07
CA ILE A 422 5.26 -21.97 -13.51
C ILE A 422 4.10 -22.08 -12.48
N PRO A 423 3.72 -23.28 -11.98
CA PRO A 423 2.82 -23.41 -10.84
C PRO A 423 3.26 -22.65 -9.58
N GLY A 424 4.56 -22.65 -9.26
CA GLY A 424 5.08 -21.88 -8.13
C GLY A 424 4.91 -20.36 -8.27
N LEU A 425 4.99 -19.82 -9.49
CA LEU A 425 4.67 -18.41 -9.77
C LEU A 425 3.16 -18.16 -9.73
N GLN A 426 2.34 -19.07 -10.27
CA GLN A 426 0.87 -18.99 -10.20
C GLN A 426 0.39 -18.94 -8.74
N ILE A 427 0.88 -19.85 -7.91
CA ILE A 427 0.64 -19.89 -6.45
C ILE A 427 1.01 -18.55 -5.82
N ARG A 428 2.21 -18.01 -6.08
CA ARG A 428 2.63 -16.70 -5.53
C ARG A 428 1.74 -15.54 -6.00
N CYS A 429 1.22 -15.56 -7.24
CA CYS A 429 0.28 -14.55 -7.73
C CYS A 429 -1.10 -14.68 -7.06
N LEU A 430 -1.63 -15.89 -6.94
CA LEU A 430 -2.91 -16.17 -6.27
C LEU A 430 -2.85 -15.79 -4.78
N MET A 431 -1.77 -16.17 -4.09
CA MET A 431 -1.51 -15.74 -2.72
C MET A 431 -1.45 -14.22 -2.58
N HIS A 432 -0.92 -13.51 -3.58
CA HIS A 432 -0.89 -12.05 -3.58
C HIS A 432 -2.30 -11.46 -3.55
N TYR A 433 -3.19 -11.91 -4.44
CA TYR A 433 -4.57 -11.45 -4.46
C TYR A 433 -5.35 -11.89 -3.22
N LEU A 434 -5.19 -13.14 -2.78
CA LEU A 434 -5.81 -13.66 -1.57
C LEU A 434 -5.41 -12.86 -0.33
N ARG A 435 -4.15 -12.41 -0.25
CA ARG A 435 -3.67 -11.55 0.83
C ARG A 435 -4.50 -10.27 0.96
N HIS A 436 -4.83 -9.65 -0.17
CA HIS A 436 -5.67 -8.45 -0.23
C HIS A 436 -7.16 -8.75 0.01
N THR A 437 -7.70 -9.84 -0.52
CA THR A 437 -9.14 -10.14 -0.38
C THR A 437 -9.50 -10.68 1.01
N ALA A 438 -8.63 -11.47 1.63
CA ALA A 438 -8.86 -12.09 2.96
C ALA A 438 -8.34 -11.28 4.17
N ASN A 439 -7.66 -10.15 3.95
CA ASN A 439 -7.06 -9.28 4.98
C ASN A 439 -5.91 -9.93 5.78
N ILE A 440 -4.89 -10.44 5.08
CA ILE A 440 -3.79 -11.22 5.70
C ILE A 440 -2.50 -10.40 5.69
N GLY A 441 -2.29 -9.52 6.67
CA GLY A 441 -1.07 -8.68 6.73
C GLY A 441 -0.85 -7.91 5.43
N CYS A 442 -1.86 -7.16 4.97
CA CYS A 442 -1.84 -6.45 3.68
C CYS A 442 -0.69 -5.43 3.56
N ASP A 443 -0.15 -4.97 4.69
CA ASP A 443 0.96 -4.02 4.75
C ASP A 443 2.29 -4.58 4.19
N LEU A 444 2.42 -5.91 4.08
CA LEU A 444 3.62 -6.60 3.57
C LEU A 444 3.59 -6.88 2.06
N THR A 445 2.52 -6.44 1.37
CA THR A 445 2.25 -6.78 -0.04
C THR A 445 3.33 -6.28 -1.00
N TRP A 446 3.81 -5.04 -0.87
CA TRP A 446 4.91 -4.51 -1.69
C TRP A 446 6.21 -5.32 -1.57
N ILE A 447 6.55 -5.81 -0.37
CA ILE A 447 7.72 -6.69 -0.17
C ILE A 447 7.50 -8.04 -0.88
N GLY A 448 6.29 -8.60 -0.76
CA GLY A 448 5.91 -9.84 -1.46
C GLY A 448 5.96 -9.70 -2.98
N ALA A 449 5.48 -8.59 -3.54
CA ALA A 449 5.58 -8.26 -4.96
C ALA A 449 7.05 -8.13 -5.41
N GLY A 450 7.87 -7.42 -4.62
CA GLY A 450 9.31 -7.29 -4.87
C GLY A 450 10.08 -8.62 -4.80
N ALA A 451 9.60 -9.61 -4.04
CA ALA A 451 10.12 -10.98 -4.10
C ALA A 451 9.65 -11.71 -5.37
N LEU A 452 8.36 -11.64 -5.69
CA LEU A 452 7.73 -12.27 -6.85
C LEU A 452 8.36 -11.83 -8.18
N ILE A 453 8.52 -10.52 -8.42
CA ILE A 453 9.12 -10.01 -9.66
C ILE A 453 10.57 -10.48 -9.81
N ARG A 454 11.37 -10.46 -8.75
CA ARG A 454 12.76 -10.97 -8.79
C ARG A 454 12.83 -12.48 -9.02
N THR A 455 11.91 -13.27 -8.45
CA THR A 455 11.79 -14.71 -8.74
C THR A 455 11.46 -14.93 -10.23
N ALA A 456 10.51 -14.19 -10.79
CA ALA A 456 10.14 -14.28 -12.20
C ALA A 456 11.25 -13.81 -13.15
N MET A 457 11.99 -12.75 -12.79
CA MET A 457 13.16 -12.29 -13.54
C MET A 457 14.27 -13.36 -13.54
N TYR A 458 14.56 -13.97 -12.38
CA TYR A 458 15.53 -15.07 -12.26
C TYR A 458 15.11 -16.31 -13.07
N MET A 459 13.81 -16.58 -13.19
CA MET A 459 13.24 -17.62 -14.07
C MET A 459 13.15 -17.19 -15.55
N GLY A 460 13.63 -16.00 -15.89
CA GLY A 460 13.69 -15.47 -17.26
C GLY A 460 12.36 -15.03 -17.87
N LEU A 461 11.34 -14.68 -17.06
CA LEU A 461 10.03 -14.24 -17.60
C LEU A 461 10.06 -12.80 -18.16
N HIS A 462 11.09 -12.01 -17.82
CA HIS A 462 11.37 -10.68 -18.34
C HIS A 462 12.00 -10.67 -19.75
N ARG A 463 12.28 -11.86 -20.29
CA ARG A 463 12.83 -12.07 -21.62
C ARG A 463 11.76 -12.72 -22.49
N ASP A 464 11.53 -12.24 -23.72
CA ASP A 464 10.52 -12.86 -24.58
C ASP A 464 10.92 -14.31 -24.93
N PRO A 465 9.99 -15.28 -24.87
CA PRO A 465 10.25 -16.67 -25.26
C PRO A 465 10.94 -16.86 -26.62
N LYS A 466 10.71 -15.98 -27.61
CA LYS A 466 11.40 -16.00 -28.92
C LYS A 466 12.92 -15.85 -28.80
N SER A 467 13.41 -15.20 -27.74
CA SER A 467 14.82 -14.83 -27.55
C SER A 467 15.65 -15.80 -26.69
N ILE A 468 15.03 -16.78 -26.03
CA ILE A 468 15.70 -17.63 -25.02
C ILE A 468 15.85 -19.08 -25.50
N ILE A 469 14.75 -19.80 -25.61
CA ILE A 469 14.68 -21.26 -25.78
C ILE A 469 13.44 -21.58 -26.61
N LYS A 470 13.56 -22.48 -27.58
CA LYS A 470 12.41 -23.01 -28.31
C LYS A 470 11.49 -23.78 -27.34
N MET A 471 10.26 -23.29 -27.16
CA MET A 471 9.23 -23.91 -26.32
C MET A 471 7.89 -23.94 -27.06
N SER A 472 6.95 -24.76 -26.60
CA SER A 472 5.61 -24.85 -27.20
C SER A 472 4.83 -23.52 -27.07
N PRO A 473 3.88 -23.24 -27.97
CA PRO A 473 3.03 -22.05 -27.90
C PRO A 473 2.40 -21.83 -26.53
N TYR A 474 1.85 -22.89 -25.94
CA TYR A 474 1.28 -22.90 -24.59
C TYR A 474 2.28 -22.39 -23.53
N ARG A 475 3.52 -22.90 -23.52
CA ARG A 475 4.55 -22.49 -22.55
C ARG A 475 5.05 -21.07 -22.77
N ALA A 476 5.16 -20.64 -24.02
CA ALA A 476 5.51 -19.26 -24.34
C ALA A 476 4.43 -18.28 -23.86
N GLU A 477 3.16 -18.59 -24.15
CA GLU A 477 2.03 -17.73 -23.83
C GLU A 477 1.77 -17.64 -22.32
N MET A 478 1.82 -18.77 -21.59
CA MET A 478 1.70 -18.76 -20.13
C MET A 478 2.82 -17.96 -19.44
N ARG A 479 4.03 -17.89 -20.02
CA ARG A 479 5.11 -17.02 -19.51
C ARG A 479 4.79 -15.53 -19.73
N ARG A 480 4.27 -15.15 -20.91
CA ARG A 480 3.87 -13.76 -21.21
C ARG A 480 2.73 -13.29 -20.31
N ARG A 481 1.69 -14.12 -20.17
CA ARG A 481 0.54 -13.85 -19.29
C ARG A 481 0.98 -13.58 -17.85
N LEU A 482 1.72 -14.53 -17.25
CA LEU A 482 2.24 -14.35 -15.88
C LEU A 482 3.20 -13.17 -15.74
N TRP A 483 4.02 -12.87 -16.74
CA TRP A 483 4.88 -11.68 -16.69
C TRP A 483 4.05 -10.39 -16.60
N VAL A 484 3.01 -10.25 -17.43
CA VAL A 484 2.06 -9.14 -17.37
C VAL A 484 1.37 -9.07 -16.00
N THR A 485 0.85 -10.18 -15.48
CA THR A 485 0.21 -10.20 -14.15
C THR A 485 1.15 -9.72 -13.04
N ILE A 486 2.41 -10.17 -13.08
CA ILE A 486 3.43 -9.81 -12.08
C ILE A 486 3.82 -8.33 -12.17
N LEU A 487 3.86 -7.76 -13.38
CA LEU A 487 4.05 -6.32 -13.57
C LEU A 487 2.87 -5.52 -12.98
N GLU A 488 1.62 -5.97 -13.16
CA GLU A 488 0.45 -5.31 -12.58
C GLU A 488 0.42 -5.39 -11.05
N ILE A 489 0.72 -6.56 -10.46
CA ILE A 489 0.91 -6.73 -9.01
C ILE A 489 1.96 -5.75 -8.47
N THR A 490 3.09 -5.62 -9.17
CA THR A 490 4.21 -4.74 -8.77
C THR A 490 3.82 -3.27 -8.82
N LEU A 491 3.12 -2.84 -9.87
CA LEU A 491 2.60 -1.48 -10.02
C LEU A 491 1.59 -1.14 -8.92
N GLN A 492 0.60 -2.01 -8.71
CA GLN A 492 -0.52 -1.79 -7.81
C GLN A 492 -0.06 -1.66 -6.36
N THR A 493 0.73 -2.62 -5.88
CA THR A 493 1.29 -2.57 -4.52
C THR A 493 2.19 -1.38 -4.27
N SER A 494 2.88 -0.88 -5.31
CA SER A 494 3.71 0.32 -5.19
C SER A 494 2.87 1.56 -4.91
N ILE A 495 1.75 1.73 -5.63
CA ILE A 495 0.77 2.79 -5.36
C ILE A 495 0.13 2.61 -3.97
N ASP A 496 -0.19 1.39 -3.58
CA ASP A 496 -0.93 1.15 -2.33
C ASP A 496 -0.07 1.28 -1.08
N SER A 497 1.17 0.79 -1.10
CA SER A 497 2.13 0.91 0.01
C SER A 497 2.90 2.24 0.04
N GLY A 498 2.83 3.06 -1.03
CA GLY A 498 3.72 4.22 -1.18
C GLY A 498 5.15 3.84 -1.55
N GLY A 499 5.37 2.64 -2.09
CA GLY A 499 6.68 2.16 -2.52
C GLY A 499 7.03 2.62 -3.94
N PRO A 500 8.32 2.76 -4.30
CA PRO A 500 8.71 2.83 -5.70
C PRO A 500 8.47 1.47 -6.40
N PRO A 501 8.12 1.45 -7.70
CA PRO A 501 7.86 0.20 -8.43
C PRO A 501 9.11 -0.61 -8.79
N LEU A 502 10.32 -0.03 -8.68
CA LEU A 502 11.61 -0.72 -8.86
C LEU A 502 11.74 -1.53 -10.17
N ILE A 503 11.04 -1.10 -11.23
CA ILE A 503 11.08 -1.66 -12.59
C ILE A 503 10.99 -0.54 -13.63
N SER A 504 11.70 -0.68 -14.75
CA SER A 504 11.63 0.16 -15.95
C SER A 504 11.03 -0.60 -17.13
N LEU A 505 10.66 0.15 -18.17
CA LEU A 505 10.24 -0.43 -19.45
C LEU A 505 11.44 -1.05 -20.20
N ASP A 506 12.66 -0.65 -19.83
CA ASP A 506 13.92 -1.14 -20.40
C ASP A 506 14.43 -2.45 -19.74
N ASP A 507 13.82 -2.85 -18.62
CA ASP A 507 14.25 -4.03 -17.84
C ASP A 507 13.68 -5.36 -18.38
N PHE A 508 12.84 -5.31 -19.43
CA PHE A 508 12.23 -6.47 -20.05
C PHE A 508 11.97 -6.27 -21.55
N ASP A 509 11.98 -7.36 -22.33
CA ASP A 509 11.58 -7.34 -23.75
C ASP A 509 10.45 -8.33 -24.10
N THR A 510 9.86 -8.97 -23.08
CA THR A 510 8.69 -9.85 -23.21
C THR A 510 7.55 -9.16 -23.95
N GLU A 511 7.11 -9.74 -25.05
CA GLU A 511 6.00 -9.21 -25.84
C GLU A 511 4.66 -9.34 -25.10
N LEU A 512 3.65 -8.64 -25.62
CA LEU A 512 2.27 -8.78 -25.16
C LEU A 512 1.80 -10.25 -25.29
N PRO A 513 1.00 -10.74 -24.34
CA PRO A 513 0.17 -11.93 -24.54
C PRO A 513 -0.65 -11.81 -25.84
N ALA A 514 -0.93 -12.95 -26.47
CA ALA A 514 -1.73 -12.99 -27.69
C ALA A 514 -3.24 -12.85 -27.38
N ASN A 515 -3.99 -12.22 -28.29
CA ASN A 515 -5.46 -12.14 -28.21
C ASN A 515 -6.08 -13.51 -28.57
N LEU A 516 -6.15 -14.40 -27.59
CA LEU A 516 -6.58 -15.80 -27.72
C LEU A 516 -7.57 -16.16 -26.61
N ASP A 517 -8.60 -16.95 -26.94
CA ASP A 517 -9.31 -17.72 -25.92
C ASP A 517 -8.45 -18.93 -25.49
N ASP A 518 -8.60 -19.37 -24.23
CA ASP A 518 -7.81 -20.49 -23.69
C ASP A 518 -8.00 -21.79 -24.47
N GLU A 519 -9.20 -22.04 -25.02
CA GLU A 519 -9.48 -23.22 -25.84
C GLU A 519 -8.60 -23.30 -27.11
N GLN A 520 -7.93 -22.21 -27.49
CA GLN A 520 -6.95 -22.18 -28.60
C GLN A 520 -5.53 -22.61 -28.17
N LEU A 521 -5.25 -22.75 -26.87
CA LEU A 521 -3.94 -23.09 -26.31
C LEU A 521 -3.89 -24.55 -25.87
N VAL A 522 -3.45 -25.44 -26.78
CA VAL A 522 -3.28 -26.86 -26.48
C VAL A 522 -1.87 -27.14 -25.95
N GLU A 523 -1.73 -27.96 -24.90
CA GLU A 523 -0.44 -28.46 -24.41
C GLU A 523 0.08 -29.62 -25.27
N ASP A 524 0.14 -29.42 -26.59
CA ASP A 524 0.77 -30.35 -27.52
C ASP A 524 2.11 -29.74 -28.02
N GLY A 525 3.14 -30.58 -28.08
CA GLY A 525 4.53 -30.17 -28.30
C GLY A 525 4.83 -29.76 -29.75
N GLU A 526 4.06 -30.28 -30.71
CA GLU A 526 4.27 -30.03 -32.14
C GLU A 526 3.27 -29.04 -32.76
N SER A 527 2.28 -28.60 -31.99
CA SER A 527 1.28 -27.63 -32.46
C SER A 527 1.90 -26.28 -32.83
N ALA A 528 1.52 -25.76 -33.99
CA ALA A 528 1.88 -24.41 -34.43
C ALA A 528 1.31 -23.33 -33.48
N PHE A 529 1.92 -22.15 -33.44
CA PHE A 529 1.39 -21.05 -32.64
C PHE A 529 0.00 -20.64 -33.17
N PRO A 530 -1.05 -20.65 -32.34
CA PRO A 530 -2.41 -20.34 -32.80
C PRO A 530 -2.50 -18.88 -33.27
N VAL A 531 -3.21 -18.64 -34.37
CA VAL A 531 -3.37 -17.31 -34.93
C VAL A 531 -4.13 -16.43 -33.92
N PRO A 532 -3.55 -15.31 -33.42
CA PRO A 532 -4.24 -14.38 -32.55
C PRO A 532 -5.44 -13.76 -33.28
N ARG A 533 -6.54 -13.55 -32.57
CA ARG A 533 -7.68 -12.80 -33.12
C ARG A 533 -7.31 -11.34 -33.30
N ASP A 534 -8.00 -10.67 -34.21
CA ASP A 534 -7.80 -9.23 -34.41
C ASP A 534 -8.13 -8.44 -33.12
N PRO A 535 -7.53 -7.26 -32.90
CA PRO A 535 -7.75 -6.49 -31.67
C PRO A 535 -9.18 -5.95 -31.48
N GLY A 536 -10.05 -6.04 -32.50
CA GLY A 536 -11.47 -5.68 -32.43
C GLY A 536 -12.38 -6.86 -32.07
N THR A 537 -11.87 -8.09 -32.06
CA THR A 537 -12.61 -9.28 -31.64
C THR A 537 -12.33 -9.60 -30.18
N HIS A 538 -13.42 -9.74 -29.41
CA HIS A 538 -13.36 -10.11 -28.00
C HIS A 538 -12.83 -11.56 -27.81
N THR A 539 -11.94 -11.70 -26.83
CA THR A 539 -11.50 -12.97 -26.23
C THR A 539 -11.43 -12.83 -24.70
N GLN A 540 -11.19 -13.93 -24.00
CA GLN A 540 -10.84 -13.97 -22.57
C GLN A 540 -9.63 -13.07 -22.21
N MET A 541 -8.74 -12.74 -23.17
CA MET A 541 -7.59 -11.86 -22.95
C MET A 541 -7.89 -10.36 -23.08
N THR A 542 -9.05 -9.97 -23.63
CA THR A 542 -9.39 -8.57 -23.96
C THR A 542 -9.10 -7.59 -22.83
N VAL A 543 -9.55 -7.89 -21.62
CA VAL A 543 -9.43 -6.98 -20.47
C VAL A 543 -7.99 -6.87 -19.99
N SER A 544 -7.28 -8.00 -19.92
CA SER A 544 -5.87 -8.06 -19.55
C SER A 544 -5.00 -7.22 -20.51
N LEU A 545 -5.23 -7.38 -21.81
CA LEU A 545 -4.53 -6.62 -22.86
C LEU A 545 -4.85 -5.12 -22.82
N ALA A 546 -6.12 -4.76 -22.61
CA ALA A 546 -6.53 -3.36 -22.49
C ALA A 546 -5.88 -2.69 -21.26
N VAL A 547 -5.88 -3.36 -20.11
CA VAL A 547 -5.21 -2.89 -18.88
C VAL A 547 -3.72 -2.70 -19.13
N PHE A 548 -3.02 -3.72 -19.62
CA PHE A 548 -1.57 -3.64 -19.84
C PHE A 548 -1.19 -2.62 -20.93
N GLY A 549 -2.05 -2.37 -21.92
CA GLY A 549 -1.88 -1.30 -22.91
C GLY A 549 -1.77 0.11 -22.30
N THR A 550 -2.15 0.28 -21.03
CA THR A 550 -1.99 1.53 -20.26
C THR A 550 -0.84 1.49 -19.24
N PHE A 551 -0.15 0.35 -19.10
CA PHE A 551 0.88 0.10 -18.08
C PHE A 551 1.97 1.18 -18.04
N ALA A 552 2.50 1.58 -19.20
CA ALA A 552 3.55 2.61 -19.27
C ALA A 552 3.13 3.96 -18.65
N ALA A 553 1.90 4.42 -18.93
CA ALA A 553 1.38 5.67 -18.36
C ALA A 553 1.13 5.53 -16.84
N ARG A 554 0.59 4.39 -16.41
CA ARG A 554 0.36 4.10 -14.98
C ARG A 554 1.67 3.96 -14.20
N LEU A 555 2.69 3.33 -14.78
CA LEU A 555 4.04 3.19 -14.22
C LEU A 555 4.74 4.54 -14.07
N ALA A 556 4.61 5.43 -15.07
CA ALA A 556 5.14 6.78 -14.99
C ALA A 556 4.53 7.56 -13.82
N VAL A 557 3.20 7.45 -13.61
CA VAL A 557 2.53 8.03 -12.44
C VAL A 557 3.00 7.39 -11.13
N ALA A 558 3.10 6.06 -11.05
CA ALA A 558 3.57 5.39 -9.82
C ALA A 558 5.00 5.78 -9.44
N LYS A 559 5.91 5.85 -10.42
CA LYS A 559 7.27 6.38 -10.22
C LYS A 559 7.23 7.82 -9.72
N ARG A 560 6.47 8.70 -10.40
CA ARG A 560 6.38 10.13 -10.08
C ARG A 560 5.86 10.39 -8.68
N VAL A 561 4.75 9.75 -8.32
CA VAL A 561 4.04 10.00 -7.05
C VAL A 561 4.85 9.51 -5.85
N ASN A 562 5.66 8.46 -5.99
CA ASN A 562 6.53 7.93 -4.92
C ASN A 562 8.01 8.32 -5.06
N GLU A 563 8.33 9.32 -5.89
CA GLU A 563 9.69 9.83 -6.02
C GLU A 563 10.06 10.76 -4.86
N PHE A 564 10.88 10.29 -3.93
CA PHE A 564 11.30 11.07 -2.76
C PHE A 564 12.30 12.20 -3.06
N ARG A 565 12.89 12.28 -4.26
CA ARG A 565 14.01 13.20 -4.60
C ARG A 565 13.71 14.33 -5.57
N SER A 566 12.55 14.35 -6.23
CA SER A 566 12.25 15.42 -7.19
C SER A 566 12.03 16.76 -6.48
N ASP A 567 12.22 17.86 -7.22
CA ASP A 567 11.49 19.10 -6.95
C ASP A 567 10.21 19.04 -7.80
N THR A 568 9.03 19.16 -7.19
CA THR A 568 7.76 18.95 -7.91
C THR A 568 7.39 20.19 -8.72
N VAL A 569 7.59 20.14 -10.02
CA VAL A 569 6.99 21.12 -10.94
C VAL A 569 5.55 20.71 -11.20
N TYR A 570 4.60 21.63 -10.99
CA TYR A 570 3.17 21.39 -11.17
C TYR A 570 2.82 20.97 -12.60
N GLU A 571 3.51 21.55 -13.59
CA GLU A 571 3.38 21.22 -15.01
C GLU A 571 3.63 19.74 -15.30
N GLU A 572 4.56 19.09 -14.59
CA GLU A 572 4.82 17.64 -14.75
C GLU A 572 3.63 16.81 -14.26
N THR A 573 2.97 17.23 -13.18
CA THR A 573 1.74 16.58 -12.69
C THR A 573 0.61 16.75 -13.70
N LEU A 574 0.45 17.94 -14.30
CA LEU A 574 -0.52 18.16 -15.39
C LEU A 574 -0.20 17.31 -16.63
N ARG A 575 1.09 17.19 -17.01
CA ARG A 575 1.54 16.34 -18.12
C ARG A 575 1.18 14.88 -17.89
N HIS A 576 1.55 14.33 -16.73
CA HIS A 576 1.22 12.95 -16.38
C HIS A 576 -0.28 12.69 -16.29
N SER A 577 -1.06 13.65 -15.76
CA SER A 577 -2.53 13.57 -15.71
C SER A 577 -3.15 13.54 -17.12
N ASN A 578 -2.65 14.34 -18.05
CA ASN A 578 -3.10 14.37 -19.45
C ASN A 578 -2.74 13.08 -20.21
N GLU A 579 -1.52 12.56 -20.02
CA GLU A 579 -1.08 11.28 -20.58
C GLU A 579 -1.91 10.10 -20.06
N LEU A 580 -2.13 10.05 -18.74
CA LEU A 580 -2.98 9.06 -18.09
C LEU A 580 -4.42 9.15 -18.62
N SER A 581 -4.99 10.35 -18.71
CA SER A 581 -6.35 10.59 -19.26
C SER A 581 -6.51 10.06 -20.67
N LYS A 582 -5.58 10.39 -21.58
CA LYS A 582 -5.60 9.91 -22.97
C LYS A 582 -5.47 8.39 -23.07
N SER A 583 -4.62 7.78 -22.25
CA SER A 583 -4.40 6.33 -22.23
C SER A 583 -5.64 5.58 -21.72
N LEU A 584 -6.19 6.02 -20.58
CA LEU A 584 -7.34 5.39 -19.94
C LEU A 584 -8.64 5.63 -20.72
N GLN A 585 -8.85 6.80 -21.32
CA GLN A 585 -10.03 7.07 -22.13
C GLN A 585 -10.13 6.10 -23.32
N ARG A 586 -9.00 5.83 -24.02
CA ARG A 586 -8.95 4.85 -25.11
C ARG A 586 -9.26 3.44 -24.63
N MET A 587 -8.62 3.02 -23.54
CA MET A 587 -8.88 1.72 -22.91
C MET A 587 -10.35 1.55 -22.54
N MET A 588 -10.96 2.56 -21.90
CA MET A 588 -12.37 2.53 -21.52
C MET A 588 -13.32 2.55 -22.73
N GLN A 589 -12.94 3.22 -23.83
CA GLN A 589 -13.69 3.17 -25.10
C GLN A 589 -13.63 1.78 -25.73
N GLN A 590 -12.45 1.14 -25.75
CA GLN A 590 -12.26 -0.22 -26.25
C GLN A 590 -13.08 -1.22 -25.42
N LEU A 591 -12.94 -1.20 -24.09
CA LEU A 591 -13.68 -2.10 -23.20
C LEU A 591 -15.20 -1.96 -23.34
N LYS A 592 -15.71 -0.73 -23.42
CA LYS A 592 -17.15 -0.48 -23.60
C LYS A 592 -17.68 -0.81 -25.00
N ALA A 593 -16.82 -0.99 -26.00
CA ALA A 593 -17.24 -1.44 -27.33
C ALA A 593 -17.57 -2.95 -27.36
N HIS A 594 -17.12 -3.73 -26.37
CA HIS A 594 -17.38 -5.16 -26.27
C HIS A 594 -18.51 -5.45 -25.26
N PRO A 595 -19.71 -5.90 -25.71
CA PRO A 595 -20.82 -6.19 -24.80
C PRO A 595 -20.58 -7.39 -23.88
N ALA A 596 -19.53 -8.19 -24.12
CA ALA A 596 -19.11 -9.31 -23.28
C ALA A 596 -18.24 -8.88 -22.07
N VAL A 597 -17.77 -7.64 -22.01
CA VAL A 597 -17.04 -7.13 -20.84
C VAL A 597 -18.02 -6.91 -19.68
N THR A 598 -17.78 -7.57 -18.55
CA THR A 598 -18.71 -7.61 -17.42
C THR A 598 -18.66 -6.34 -16.57
N SER A 599 -19.74 -6.10 -15.83
CA SER A 599 -19.84 -4.99 -14.86
C SER A 599 -18.73 -5.06 -13.80
N PHE A 600 -18.35 -6.27 -13.34
CA PHE A 600 -17.19 -6.49 -12.47
C PHE A 600 -15.89 -6.02 -13.11
N GLN A 601 -15.59 -6.48 -14.33
CA GLN A 601 -14.36 -6.12 -15.04
C GLN A 601 -14.26 -4.60 -15.24
N LEU A 602 -15.35 -3.97 -15.65
CA LEU A 602 -15.41 -2.52 -15.87
C LEU A 602 -15.17 -1.74 -14.57
N ARG A 603 -15.88 -2.09 -13.49
CA ARG A 603 -15.72 -1.44 -12.17
C ARG A 603 -14.33 -1.65 -11.58
N TYR A 604 -13.77 -2.86 -11.70
CA TYR A 604 -12.42 -3.17 -11.25
C TYR A 604 -11.35 -2.31 -11.95
N VAL A 605 -11.43 -2.22 -13.28
CA VAL A 605 -10.52 -1.39 -14.07
C VAL A 605 -10.71 0.10 -13.77
N GLN A 606 -11.94 0.58 -13.60
CA GLN A 606 -12.20 1.97 -13.17
C GLN A 606 -11.60 2.27 -11.80
N PHE A 607 -11.77 1.37 -10.83
CA PHE A 607 -11.27 1.53 -9.46
C PHE A 607 -9.74 1.63 -9.42
N LEU A 608 -9.04 0.72 -10.11
CA LEU A 608 -7.57 0.74 -10.24
C LEU A 608 -7.05 2.04 -10.88
N THR A 609 -7.81 2.64 -11.78
CA THR A 609 -7.32 3.71 -12.64
C THR A 609 -7.68 5.10 -12.12
N TYR A 610 -8.86 5.28 -11.53
CA TYR A 610 -9.21 6.49 -10.77
C TYR A 610 -8.31 6.66 -9.54
N ARG A 611 -7.90 5.57 -8.88
CA ARG A 611 -6.91 5.60 -7.80
C ARG A 611 -5.61 6.32 -8.17
N LEU A 612 -5.16 6.22 -9.43
CA LEU A 612 -3.93 6.88 -9.91
C LEU A 612 -4.09 8.40 -10.04
N PHE A 613 -5.22 8.88 -10.57
CA PHE A 613 -5.54 10.31 -10.61
C PHE A 613 -5.63 10.90 -9.20
N PHE A 614 -6.33 10.18 -8.31
CA PHE A 614 -6.46 10.57 -6.92
C PHE A 614 -5.09 10.70 -6.26
N ALA A 615 -4.23 9.67 -6.36
CA ALA A 615 -2.87 9.70 -5.82
C ALA A 615 -2.01 10.86 -6.39
N LEU A 616 -2.13 11.14 -7.69
CA LEU A 616 -1.34 12.15 -8.39
C LEU A 616 -1.70 13.59 -7.99
N HIS A 617 -3.00 13.90 -7.84
CA HIS A 617 -3.45 15.27 -7.54
C HIS A 617 -3.65 15.55 -6.05
N HIS A 618 -3.90 14.52 -5.21
CA HIS A 618 -4.15 14.65 -3.77
C HIS A 618 -3.05 15.44 -3.04
N GLN A 619 -1.80 15.23 -3.43
CA GLN A 619 -0.62 15.89 -2.85
C GLN A 619 -0.57 17.41 -3.10
N ILE A 620 -1.29 17.87 -4.13
CA ILE A 620 -1.30 19.26 -4.61
C ILE A 620 -2.58 19.98 -4.16
N ALA A 621 -3.67 19.26 -3.92
CA ALA A 621 -4.97 19.85 -3.54
C ALA A 621 -4.90 20.81 -2.33
N PRO A 622 -4.15 20.54 -1.23
CA PRO A 622 -4.01 21.48 -0.11
C PRO A 622 -3.37 22.83 -0.49
N LEU A 623 -2.58 22.90 -1.57
CA LEU A 623 -2.00 24.15 -2.05
C LEU A 623 -3.03 25.10 -2.66
N ALA A 624 -4.15 24.57 -3.16
CA ALA A 624 -5.22 25.37 -3.76
C ALA A 624 -5.87 26.34 -2.76
N LEU A 625 -5.77 26.06 -1.45
CA LEU A 625 -6.22 26.97 -0.38
C LEU A 625 -5.33 28.22 -0.23
N ARG A 626 -4.12 28.21 -0.80
CA ARG A 626 -3.14 29.31 -0.70
C ARG A 626 -2.87 30.00 -2.03
N ASN A 627 -2.94 29.24 -3.12
CA ASN A 627 -2.66 29.74 -4.46
C ASN A 627 -3.68 29.15 -5.47
N PRO A 628 -4.54 29.99 -6.09
CA PRO A 628 -5.56 29.56 -7.04
C PRO A 628 -5.04 28.75 -8.25
N VAL A 629 -3.75 28.85 -8.61
CA VAL A 629 -3.14 28.09 -9.72
C VAL A 629 -3.33 26.56 -9.53
N TYR A 630 -3.40 26.08 -8.29
CA TYR A 630 -3.59 24.66 -7.97
C TYR A 630 -5.07 24.22 -7.94
N TYR A 631 -6.03 25.11 -8.21
CA TYR A 631 -7.47 24.81 -8.15
C TYR A 631 -7.87 23.63 -9.04
N PHE A 632 -7.26 23.48 -10.22
CA PHE A 632 -7.50 22.32 -11.09
C PHE A 632 -7.16 20.99 -10.39
N SER A 633 -6.07 20.90 -9.63
CA SER A 633 -5.76 19.70 -8.83
C SER A 633 -6.79 19.44 -7.73
N ARG A 634 -7.25 20.46 -6.99
CA ARG A 634 -8.32 20.30 -5.99
C ARG A 634 -9.58 19.75 -6.65
N LYS A 635 -10.01 20.33 -7.77
CA LYS A 635 -11.17 19.84 -8.52
C LYS A 635 -10.98 18.40 -9.02
N MET A 636 -9.84 18.09 -9.63
CA MET A 636 -9.55 16.72 -10.10
C MET A 636 -9.61 15.69 -8.97
N VAL A 637 -9.16 16.03 -7.76
CA VAL A 637 -9.25 15.14 -6.59
C VAL A 637 -10.70 14.92 -6.17
N VAL A 638 -11.50 15.99 -6.05
CA VAL A 638 -12.93 15.90 -5.69
C VAL A 638 -13.71 15.10 -6.74
N ASP A 639 -13.58 15.44 -8.02
CA ASP A 639 -14.22 14.73 -9.13
C ASP A 639 -13.83 13.24 -9.15
N THR A 640 -12.56 12.92 -8.91
CA THR A 640 -12.07 11.53 -8.85
C THR A 640 -12.57 10.78 -7.61
N ALA A 641 -12.63 11.45 -6.45
CA ALA A 641 -13.15 10.86 -5.22
C ALA A 641 -14.64 10.52 -5.35
N LEU A 642 -15.45 11.39 -5.98
CA LEU A 642 -16.85 11.09 -6.31
C LEU A 642 -16.97 9.85 -7.20
N ARG A 643 -16.11 9.71 -8.22
CA ARG A 643 -16.07 8.51 -9.09
C ARG A 643 -15.65 7.25 -8.35
N LEU A 644 -14.70 7.33 -7.41
CA LEU A 644 -14.30 6.20 -6.57
C LEU A 644 -15.43 5.75 -5.64
N CYS A 645 -16.20 6.70 -5.06
CA CYS A 645 -17.40 6.41 -4.29
C CYS A 645 -18.52 5.80 -5.15
N GLU A 646 -18.76 6.29 -6.37
CA GLU A 646 -19.72 5.72 -7.34
C GLU A 646 -19.38 4.28 -7.74
N VAL A 647 -18.08 4.01 -8.00
CA VAL A 647 -17.59 2.67 -8.31
C VAL A 647 -17.73 1.72 -7.12
N ALA A 648 -17.52 2.23 -5.89
CA ALA A 648 -17.58 1.48 -4.65
C ALA A 648 -18.98 1.40 -4.00
N PHE A 649 -20.05 1.82 -4.69
CA PHE A 649 -21.45 1.81 -4.21
C PHE A 649 -21.72 2.70 -2.98
N LEU A 650 -20.87 3.70 -2.74
CA LEU A 650 -21.05 4.71 -1.69
C LEU A 650 -21.79 5.96 -2.16
N ALA A 651 -22.02 6.13 -3.46
CA ALA A 651 -22.80 7.24 -3.98
C ALA A 651 -24.31 7.06 -3.72
N PRO A 652 -25.06 8.14 -3.42
CA PRO A 652 -26.51 8.09 -3.38
C PRO A 652 -27.08 7.80 -4.78
N ASP A 653 -28.20 7.10 -4.80
CA ASP A 653 -28.96 6.82 -6.01
C ASP A 653 -29.67 8.07 -6.55
N LYS A 654 -29.84 8.12 -7.87
CA LYS A 654 -30.45 9.23 -8.61
C LYS A 654 -31.96 9.35 -8.42
N SER A 655 -32.58 8.42 -7.70
CA SER A 655 -34.01 8.48 -7.32
C SER A 655 -34.35 9.58 -6.32
N GLY A 656 -33.35 10.23 -5.69
CA GLY A 656 -33.58 11.28 -4.68
C GLY A 656 -34.12 10.76 -3.35
N THR A 657 -34.11 9.44 -3.14
CA THR A 657 -34.62 8.78 -1.92
C THR A 657 -33.60 8.74 -0.77
N GLY A 658 -32.36 9.20 -0.99
CA GLY A 658 -31.25 9.08 -0.04
C GLY A 658 -30.64 7.67 0.06
N ALA A 659 -31.22 6.67 -0.59
CA ALA A 659 -30.63 5.32 -0.66
C ALA A 659 -29.34 5.31 -1.48
N THR A 660 -28.40 4.41 -1.17
CA THR A 660 -27.21 4.18 -1.99
C THR A 660 -27.52 3.46 -3.30
N VAL A 661 -26.67 3.64 -4.31
CA VAL A 661 -26.70 2.81 -5.52
C VAL A 661 -26.50 1.35 -5.12
N LYS A 662 -27.49 0.50 -5.40
CA LYS A 662 -27.41 -0.95 -5.20
C LYS A 662 -26.85 -1.64 -6.45
N PRO A 663 -26.17 -2.79 -6.32
CA PRO A 663 -25.73 -3.58 -7.47
C PRO A 663 -26.94 -4.04 -8.29
N ALA A 664 -26.92 -3.79 -9.61
CA ALA A 664 -28.03 -4.06 -10.51
C ALA A 664 -28.03 -5.49 -11.09
N ASP A 665 -26.86 -6.13 -11.13
CA ASP A 665 -26.66 -7.45 -11.71
C ASP A 665 -25.69 -8.32 -10.87
N PRO A 666 -25.62 -9.66 -11.08
CA PRO A 666 -24.75 -10.54 -10.29
C PRO A 666 -23.25 -10.21 -10.35
N SER A 667 -22.77 -9.63 -11.45
CA SER A 667 -21.38 -9.19 -11.61
C SER A 667 -21.10 -7.92 -10.81
N GLU A 668 -22.08 -7.02 -10.68
CA GLU A 668 -22.01 -5.91 -9.72
C GLU A 668 -22.05 -6.38 -8.26
N VAL A 669 -22.83 -7.43 -7.94
CA VAL A 669 -22.84 -8.04 -6.59
C VAL A 669 -21.46 -8.57 -6.20
N ASP A 670 -20.73 -9.22 -7.12
CA ASP A 670 -19.35 -9.65 -6.87
C ASP A 670 -18.42 -8.46 -6.53
N PHE A 671 -18.54 -7.33 -7.24
CA PHE A 671 -17.71 -6.16 -6.95
C PHE A 671 -18.12 -5.46 -5.65
N HIS A 672 -19.41 -5.40 -5.34
CA HIS A 672 -19.92 -4.88 -4.06
C HIS A 672 -19.40 -5.70 -2.87
N ARG A 673 -19.43 -7.03 -2.97
CA ARG A 673 -18.84 -7.91 -1.95
C ARG A 673 -17.33 -7.70 -1.81
N LEU A 674 -16.61 -7.45 -2.90
CA LEU A 674 -15.18 -7.12 -2.86
C LEU A 674 -14.89 -5.83 -2.08
N THR A 675 -15.71 -4.78 -2.18
CA THR A 675 -15.49 -3.52 -1.44
C THR A 675 -15.84 -3.62 0.05
N ILE A 676 -16.73 -4.54 0.44
CA ILE A 676 -17.04 -4.86 1.84
C ILE A 676 -15.98 -5.80 2.42
N ASN A 677 -15.85 -7.00 1.85
CA ASN A 677 -15.10 -8.11 2.43
C ASN A 677 -13.57 -7.95 2.29
N GLY A 678 -13.12 -7.27 1.22
CA GLY A 678 -11.72 -7.09 0.84
C GLY A 678 -10.98 -6.02 1.66
N ALA A 679 -9.65 -6.08 1.69
CA ALA A 679 -8.79 -5.20 2.47
C ALA A 679 -7.69 -4.53 1.61
N GLY A 680 -6.71 -3.90 2.27
CA GLY A 680 -5.75 -3.03 1.60
C GLY A 680 -6.49 -1.90 0.87
N PHE A 681 -6.23 -1.74 -0.44
CA PHE A 681 -6.81 -0.66 -1.24
C PHE A 681 -8.32 -0.74 -1.47
N TYR A 682 -8.93 -1.93 -1.46
CA TYR A 682 -10.39 -2.08 -1.49
C TYR A 682 -11.06 -1.40 -0.27
N ARG A 683 -10.32 -1.26 0.84
CA ARG A 683 -10.73 -0.51 2.05
C ARG A 683 -10.23 0.93 2.02
N SER A 684 -8.94 1.14 1.79
CA SER A 684 -8.34 2.47 1.99
C SER A 684 -8.74 3.48 0.92
N VAL A 685 -8.98 3.06 -0.32
CA VAL A 685 -9.31 3.99 -1.41
C VAL A 685 -10.72 4.58 -1.29
N PRO A 686 -11.80 3.81 -1.02
CA PRO A 686 -13.12 4.39 -0.74
C PRO A 686 -13.08 5.25 0.52
N PHE A 687 -12.39 4.78 1.57
CA PHE A 687 -12.23 5.53 2.82
C PHE A 687 -11.55 6.89 2.60
N GLN A 688 -10.39 6.93 1.92
CA GLN A 688 -9.72 8.19 1.56
C GLN A 688 -10.60 9.11 0.71
N SER A 689 -11.38 8.54 -0.22
CA SER A 689 -12.28 9.31 -1.08
C SER A 689 -13.33 10.02 -0.22
N VAL A 690 -14.00 9.29 0.68
CA VAL A 690 -14.98 9.88 1.61
C VAL A 690 -14.34 10.90 2.56
N MET A 691 -13.16 10.61 3.13
CA MET A 691 -12.43 11.55 3.98
C MET A 691 -12.14 12.87 3.26
N THR A 692 -11.79 12.81 1.97
CA THR A 692 -11.50 13.99 1.14
C THR A 692 -12.77 14.76 0.80
N LEU A 693 -13.87 14.06 0.49
CA LEU A 693 -15.17 14.67 0.20
C LEU A 693 -15.81 15.32 1.44
N GLY A 694 -15.68 14.71 2.62
CA GLY A 694 -16.13 15.32 3.87
C GLY A 694 -15.28 16.52 4.28
N LEU A 695 -13.96 16.52 4.02
CA LEU A 695 -13.13 17.71 4.21
C LEU A 695 -13.53 18.84 3.26
N GLU A 696 -13.88 18.53 2.01
CA GLU A 696 -14.40 19.52 1.07
C GLU A 696 -15.73 20.12 1.58
N LEU A 697 -16.64 19.31 2.13
CA LEU A 697 -17.88 19.79 2.74
C LEU A 697 -17.62 20.62 4.01
N ILE A 698 -16.65 20.25 4.86
CA ILE A 698 -16.20 21.07 6.00
C ILE A 698 -15.74 22.44 5.51
N ASN A 699 -14.90 22.51 4.48
CA ASN A 699 -14.42 23.78 3.93
C ASN A 699 -15.58 24.66 3.44
N ILE A 700 -16.56 24.08 2.74
CA ILE A 700 -17.78 24.78 2.30
C ILE A 700 -18.56 25.32 3.51
N LYS A 701 -18.80 24.50 4.54
CA LYS A 701 -19.54 24.95 5.73
C LYS A 701 -18.81 26.00 6.56
N GLU A 702 -17.48 25.91 6.68
CA GLU A 702 -16.70 26.97 7.31
C GLU A 702 -16.70 28.27 6.49
N GLU A 703 -16.73 28.20 5.15
CA GLU A 703 -16.91 29.37 4.29
C GLU A 703 -18.30 30.00 4.46
N GLU A 704 -19.37 29.19 4.56
CA GLU A 704 -20.74 29.68 4.81
C GLU A 704 -20.91 30.33 6.19
N VAL A 705 -20.26 29.79 7.23
CA VAL A 705 -20.26 30.39 8.57
C VAL A 705 -19.54 31.74 8.59
N ARG A 706 -18.46 31.90 7.80
CA ARG A 706 -17.71 33.17 7.70
C ARG A 706 -18.38 34.22 6.82
N ASN A 707 -18.91 33.80 5.66
CA ASN A 707 -19.31 34.71 4.57
C ASN A 707 -20.83 34.75 4.32
N GLY A 708 -21.62 33.95 5.02
CA GLY A 708 -23.04 33.72 4.76
C GLY A 708 -23.29 32.60 3.74
N HIS A 709 -24.54 32.13 3.65
CA HIS A 709 -24.93 31.04 2.75
C HIS A 709 -24.69 31.39 1.27
N SER A 710 -24.04 30.48 0.54
CA SER A 710 -23.79 30.61 -0.90
C SER A 710 -24.68 29.66 -1.69
N MET A 711 -25.54 30.20 -2.56
CA MET A 711 -26.39 29.44 -3.49
C MET A 711 -25.62 28.53 -4.47
N ILE A 712 -24.29 28.63 -4.54
CA ILE A 712 -23.45 27.99 -5.56
C ILE A 712 -23.29 26.47 -5.33
N TYR A 713 -23.44 25.98 -4.10
CA TYR A 713 -23.01 24.62 -3.72
C TYR A 713 -24.12 23.64 -3.32
N SER A 714 -25.40 24.05 -3.29
CA SER A 714 -26.51 23.24 -2.74
C SER A 714 -26.62 21.84 -3.38
N GLY A 715 -26.62 21.76 -4.72
CA GLY A 715 -26.73 20.47 -5.42
C GLY A 715 -25.51 19.55 -5.26
N SER A 716 -24.33 20.08 -4.93
CA SER A 716 -23.16 19.27 -4.58
C SER A 716 -23.20 18.83 -3.12
N GLU A 717 -23.77 19.63 -2.22
CA GLU A 717 -23.85 19.32 -0.79
C GLU A 717 -24.70 18.07 -0.51
N ASP A 718 -25.90 17.97 -1.09
CA ASP A 718 -26.78 16.82 -0.89
C ASP A 718 -26.12 15.51 -1.34
N GLN A 719 -25.34 15.55 -2.43
CA GLN A 719 -24.57 14.41 -2.91
C GLN A 719 -23.45 14.01 -1.93
N LEU A 720 -22.73 14.98 -1.37
CA LEU A 720 -21.67 14.76 -0.38
C LEU A 720 -22.25 14.18 0.93
N ARG A 721 -23.40 14.68 1.38
CA ARG A 721 -24.14 14.15 2.54
C ARG A 721 -24.52 12.69 2.34
N GLY A 722 -25.14 12.34 1.22
CA GLY A 722 -25.51 10.95 0.92
C GLY A 722 -24.32 9.99 0.91
N ILE A 723 -23.12 10.44 0.50
CA ILE A 723 -21.88 9.65 0.57
C ILE A 723 -21.40 9.46 2.02
N LEU A 724 -21.56 10.47 2.86
CA LEU A 724 -21.18 10.41 4.28
C LEU A 724 -22.14 9.51 5.08
N ASP A 725 -23.44 9.56 4.80
CA ASP A 725 -24.41 8.62 5.40
C ASP A 725 -24.13 7.18 4.93
N ALA A 726 -23.76 6.98 3.66
CA ALA A 726 -23.38 5.70 3.11
C ALA A 726 -22.12 5.10 3.79
N VAL A 727 -21.09 5.92 4.08
CA VAL A 727 -19.85 5.39 4.70
C VAL A 727 -20.07 4.86 6.10
N TYR A 728 -21.07 5.39 6.83
CA TYR A 728 -21.45 4.86 8.14
C TYR A 728 -21.87 3.39 8.02
N GLN A 729 -22.86 3.12 7.17
CA GLN A 729 -23.38 1.76 6.96
C GLN A 729 -22.31 0.85 6.36
N TRP A 730 -21.57 1.30 5.34
CA TRP A 730 -20.50 0.50 4.72
C TRP A 730 -19.40 0.12 5.73
N SER A 731 -18.92 1.05 6.55
CA SER A 731 -17.88 0.74 7.54
C SER A 731 -18.38 -0.20 8.65
N ARG A 732 -19.67 -0.13 8.99
CA ARG A 732 -20.35 -1.09 9.87
C ARG A 732 -20.46 -2.49 9.24
N ASP A 733 -20.89 -2.58 7.98
CA ASP A 733 -20.98 -3.85 7.24
C ASP A 733 -19.61 -4.51 7.08
N ARG A 734 -18.55 -3.71 6.90
CA ARG A 734 -17.16 -4.17 6.94
C ARG A 734 -16.78 -4.80 8.28
N ILE A 735 -17.14 -4.17 9.41
CA ILE A 735 -16.93 -4.76 10.75
C ILE A 735 -17.64 -6.11 10.82
N GLN A 736 -18.92 -6.17 10.44
CA GLN A 736 -19.70 -7.43 10.40
C GLN A 736 -19.11 -8.50 9.44
N SER A 737 -18.42 -8.11 8.37
CA SER A 737 -17.66 -9.04 7.50
C SER A 737 -16.32 -9.51 8.09
N GLY A 738 -15.94 -8.99 9.26
CA GLY A 738 -14.75 -9.36 9.99
C GLY A 738 -13.61 -8.33 10.02
N GLU A 739 -13.83 -7.06 9.69
CA GLU A 739 -12.86 -5.99 9.97
C GLU A 739 -12.72 -5.79 11.49
N THR A 740 -11.53 -6.03 12.05
CA THR A 740 -11.28 -5.93 13.49
C THR A 740 -10.79 -4.56 13.96
N ASN A 741 -10.52 -3.62 13.04
CA ASN A 741 -10.03 -2.28 13.37
C ASN A 741 -11.13 -1.23 13.17
N ILE A 742 -11.70 -0.77 14.29
CA ILE A 742 -12.83 0.16 14.31
C ILE A 742 -12.41 1.64 14.21
N LYS A 743 -11.11 1.97 14.24
CA LYS A 743 -10.64 3.38 14.18
C LYS A 743 -11.08 4.08 12.89
N GLY A 744 -11.20 3.35 11.79
CA GLY A 744 -11.76 3.88 10.54
C GLY A 744 -13.23 4.30 10.67
N HIS A 745 -14.06 3.45 11.29
CA HIS A 745 -15.47 3.77 11.57
C HIS A 745 -15.57 4.99 12.51
N ALA A 746 -14.79 5.02 13.60
CA ALA A 746 -14.76 6.15 14.52
C ALA A 746 -14.35 7.47 13.82
N LEU A 747 -13.38 7.45 12.91
CA LEU A 747 -12.98 8.66 12.16
C LEU A 747 -14.07 9.12 11.18
N SER A 748 -14.82 8.21 10.55
CA SER A 748 -16.02 8.56 9.78
C SER A 748 -17.11 9.22 10.64
N VAL A 749 -17.35 8.70 11.86
CA VAL A 749 -18.29 9.31 12.81
C VAL A 749 -17.84 10.72 13.22
N LEU A 750 -16.54 10.92 13.49
CA LEU A 750 -15.98 12.24 13.79
C LEU A 750 -16.11 13.23 12.62
N LEU A 751 -15.91 12.76 11.39
CA LEU A 751 -16.07 13.59 10.18
C LEU A 751 -17.52 14.10 10.04
N ILE A 752 -18.49 13.20 10.20
CA ILE A 752 -19.92 13.52 10.19
C ILE A 752 -20.28 14.45 11.37
N ALA A 753 -19.73 14.20 12.56
CA ALA A 753 -19.95 15.05 13.72
C ALA A 753 -19.37 16.47 13.55
N HIS A 754 -18.24 16.64 12.85
CA HIS A 754 -17.68 17.96 12.57
C HIS A 754 -18.61 18.78 11.67
N ILE A 755 -19.15 18.17 10.62
CA ILE A 755 -20.09 18.80 9.70
C ILE A 755 -21.38 19.22 10.42
N HIS A 756 -22.00 18.31 11.19
CA HIS A 756 -23.16 18.63 12.03
C HIS A 756 -22.87 19.67 13.14
N GLY A 757 -21.64 19.73 13.64
CA GLY A 757 -21.22 20.73 14.63
C GLY A 757 -21.19 22.14 14.04
N LEU A 758 -20.68 22.29 12.81
CA LEU A 758 -20.66 23.56 12.09
C LEU A 758 -22.08 24.07 11.78
N GLU A 759 -22.96 23.19 11.31
CA GLU A 759 -24.37 23.52 11.02
C GLU A 759 -25.15 23.99 12.25
N LYS A 760 -24.87 23.38 13.41
CA LYS A 760 -25.50 23.73 14.69
C LYS A 760 -24.85 24.94 15.36
N GLY A 761 -23.81 25.53 14.77
CA GLY A 761 -23.05 26.64 15.36
C GLY A 761 -22.38 26.26 16.67
N VAL A 762 -21.92 25.02 16.82
CA VAL A 762 -21.21 24.56 18.02
C VAL A 762 -19.89 25.32 18.13
N SER A 763 -19.71 26.06 19.23
CA SER A 763 -18.49 26.82 19.51
C SER A 763 -17.27 25.89 19.63
N ASP A 764 -16.10 26.36 19.19
CA ASP A 764 -14.84 25.58 19.22
C ASP A 764 -14.50 24.99 20.60
N ASP A 765 -14.83 25.70 21.70
CA ASP A 765 -14.62 25.20 23.07
C ASP A 765 -15.46 23.97 23.43
N LYS A 766 -16.58 23.75 22.72
CA LYS A 766 -17.55 22.65 22.94
C LYS A 766 -17.49 21.56 21.88
N ILE A 767 -16.71 21.76 20.81
CA ILE A 767 -16.61 20.79 19.73
C ILE A 767 -16.07 19.43 20.23
N GLU A 768 -15.23 19.46 21.26
CA GLU A 768 -14.65 18.23 21.81
C GLU A 768 -15.69 17.37 22.54
N GLU A 769 -16.59 18.00 23.32
CA GLU A 769 -17.70 17.32 24.00
C GLU A 769 -18.69 16.74 22.96
N PHE A 770 -18.97 17.52 21.91
CA PHE A 770 -19.86 17.10 20.81
C PHE A 770 -19.34 15.87 20.06
N PHE A 771 -18.03 15.81 19.82
CA PHE A 771 -17.38 14.67 19.18
C PHE A 771 -17.32 13.44 20.09
N GLU A 772 -17.05 13.62 21.39
CA GLU A 772 -17.06 12.52 22.35
C GLU A 772 -18.45 11.87 22.39
N GLU A 773 -19.51 12.67 22.49
CA GLU A 773 -20.90 12.21 22.51
C GLU A 773 -21.30 11.48 21.22
N ALA A 774 -20.89 11.99 20.06
CA ALA A 774 -21.13 11.34 18.77
C ALA A 774 -20.47 9.96 18.66
N CYS A 775 -19.31 9.75 19.30
CA CYS A 775 -18.57 8.49 19.25
C CYS A 775 -19.04 7.43 20.24
N LYS A 776 -19.54 7.79 21.44
CA LYS A 776 -19.89 6.84 22.53
C LYS A 776 -20.74 5.65 22.06
N GLU A 777 -21.98 5.91 21.64
CA GLU A 777 -22.90 4.83 21.21
C GLU A 777 -22.42 4.09 19.96
N ARG A 778 -21.58 4.72 19.12
CA ARG A 778 -21.08 4.13 17.86
C ARG A 778 -19.90 3.18 18.08
N VAL A 779 -19.00 3.52 19.02
CA VAL A 779 -17.95 2.59 19.48
C VAL A 779 -18.57 1.44 20.27
N LYS A 780 -19.61 1.69 21.05
CA LYS A 780 -20.37 0.64 21.74
C LYS A 780 -21.07 -0.33 20.76
N GLU A 781 -21.72 0.16 19.70
CA GLU A 781 -22.22 -0.70 18.62
C GLU A 781 -21.08 -1.53 18.00
N CYS A 782 -19.92 -0.93 17.75
CA CYS A 782 -18.74 -1.67 17.27
C CYS A 782 -18.27 -2.75 18.25
N HIS A 783 -18.34 -2.51 19.56
CA HIS A 783 -18.01 -3.50 20.60
C HIS A 783 -18.96 -4.70 20.55
N GLU A 784 -20.27 -4.46 20.41
CA GLU A 784 -21.29 -5.49 20.28
C GLU A 784 -21.06 -6.36 19.04
N LEU A 785 -20.79 -5.74 17.88
CA LEU A 785 -20.45 -6.45 16.64
C LEU A 785 -19.16 -7.27 16.73
N LEU A 786 -18.12 -6.74 17.39
CA LEU A 786 -16.88 -7.48 17.63
C LEU A 786 -17.07 -8.61 18.65
N THR A 787 -18.00 -8.46 19.60
CA THR A 787 -18.36 -9.52 20.56
C THR A 787 -19.05 -10.68 19.84
N GLU A 788 -20.01 -10.39 18.95
CA GLU A 788 -20.65 -11.38 18.09
C GLU A 788 -19.61 -12.17 17.27
N LEU A 789 -18.67 -11.47 16.64
CA LEU A 789 -17.59 -12.07 15.84
C LEU A 789 -16.52 -12.82 16.65
N ALA A 790 -16.34 -12.48 17.92
CA ALA A 790 -15.46 -13.21 18.83
C ALA A 790 -16.11 -14.53 19.30
N GLY A 791 -17.45 -14.59 19.35
CA GLY A 791 -18.23 -15.69 19.89
C GLY A 791 -18.47 -15.53 21.40
N GLY A 792 -19.69 -15.86 21.86
CA GLY A 792 -20.17 -15.53 23.22
C GLY A 792 -19.31 -16.06 24.38
N ASP A 793 -18.63 -17.20 24.19
CA ASP A 793 -17.82 -17.87 25.21
C ASP A 793 -16.55 -17.08 25.63
N VAL A 794 -16.29 -15.92 25.03
CA VAL A 794 -15.08 -15.09 25.29
C VAL A 794 -15.18 -14.27 26.59
N ILE A 795 -16.38 -14.09 27.16
CA ILE A 795 -16.60 -13.13 28.26
C ILE A 795 -16.49 -13.76 29.66
N GLU A 796 -16.72 -15.07 29.82
CA GLU A 796 -16.86 -15.69 31.16
C GLU A 796 -15.57 -16.23 31.77
N GLU A 797 -14.58 -16.63 30.98
CA GLU A 797 -13.31 -17.14 31.52
C GLU A 797 -12.16 -16.16 31.30
N GLY A 798 -11.33 -16.00 32.34
CA GLY A 798 -10.03 -15.34 32.27
C GLY A 798 -9.01 -16.18 31.50
N VAL A 799 -9.34 -16.51 30.24
CA VAL A 799 -8.48 -17.24 29.32
C VAL A 799 -7.16 -16.48 29.24
N ASN A 800 -6.08 -17.14 29.67
CA ASN A 800 -4.73 -16.65 29.38
C ASN A 800 -4.67 -16.40 27.88
N MET A 801 -4.55 -15.13 27.49
CA MET A 801 -4.22 -14.77 26.12
C MET A 801 -3.01 -15.63 25.74
N PRO A 802 -3.06 -16.39 24.64
CA PRO A 802 -1.84 -16.95 24.09
C PRO A 802 -0.82 -15.82 23.94
N ASP A 803 0.48 -16.12 24.01
CA ASP A 803 1.48 -15.19 23.48
C ASP A 803 1.29 -15.11 21.96
N VAL A 804 0.35 -14.26 21.55
CA VAL A 804 0.07 -13.95 20.16
C VAL A 804 1.18 -13.02 19.71
N HIS A 805 2.32 -13.61 19.38
CA HIS A 805 3.19 -13.04 18.36
C HIS A 805 2.33 -12.93 17.10
N ASP A 806 1.79 -11.73 16.84
CA ASP A 806 0.99 -11.46 15.65
C ASP A 806 1.86 -11.77 14.42
N LEU A 807 1.23 -12.23 13.34
CA LEU A 807 1.94 -12.52 12.09
C LEU A 807 2.29 -11.23 11.33
N ASP A 808 1.69 -10.12 11.73
CA ASP A 808 2.36 -8.83 11.70
C ASP A 808 3.48 -8.85 12.76
N MET A 809 4.77 -8.95 12.36
CA MET A 809 5.90 -9.20 13.29
C MET A 809 6.01 -8.16 14.43
N ASP A 810 5.35 -8.43 15.55
CA ASP A 810 5.41 -7.61 16.76
C ASP A 810 6.71 -7.87 17.52
N PHE A 811 7.67 -6.96 17.33
CA PHE A 811 8.89 -6.88 18.13
C PHE A 811 8.59 -6.35 19.54
N ASP A 812 7.85 -7.12 20.34
CA ASP A 812 7.34 -6.72 21.67
C ASP A 812 8.46 -6.59 22.76
N ALA A 813 9.72 -6.62 22.34
CA ALA A 813 10.89 -6.31 23.15
C ALA A 813 11.21 -4.79 23.11
N GLY A 814 10.26 -3.96 23.54
CA GLY A 814 10.51 -2.57 23.95
C GLY A 814 10.26 -1.47 22.91
N ILE A 815 9.68 -1.77 21.74
CA ILE A 815 9.10 -0.76 20.85
C ILE A 815 7.78 -1.32 20.28
N ASP A 816 6.67 -0.60 20.49
CA ASP A 816 5.33 -0.98 20.01
C ASP A 816 5.29 -0.94 18.46
N MET A 817 5.22 -2.11 17.81
CA MET A 817 5.66 -2.23 16.40
C MET A 817 4.59 -2.52 15.35
N LEU A 818 3.46 -3.21 15.61
CA LEU A 818 2.43 -3.41 14.57
C LEU A 818 1.03 -3.81 15.08
N GLY A 819 0.28 -2.84 15.60
CA GLY A 819 -1.16 -3.02 15.89
C GLY A 819 -1.83 -1.71 16.30
N ASP A 820 -1.10 -0.89 17.04
CA ASP A 820 -1.55 0.45 17.41
C ASP A 820 -1.21 1.49 16.34
N TRP A 821 -2.28 2.18 15.92
CA TRP A 821 -2.20 3.55 15.44
C TRP A 821 -1.77 4.42 16.62
N ASP A 822 -0.47 4.56 16.83
CA ASP A 822 0.06 5.56 17.74
C ASP A 822 0.13 6.91 17.01
N TRP A 823 -0.85 7.78 17.31
CA TRP A 823 -0.94 9.14 16.78
C TRP A 823 0.28 10.01 17.14
N ALA A 824 1.21 9.56 17.99
CA ALA A 824 2.44 10.29 18.30
C ALA A 824 3.41 10.39 17.11
N THR A 825 3.46 9.38 16.22
CA THR A 825 4.64 9.20 15.35
C THR A 825 4.72 10.08 14.09
N SER A 826 3.62 10.65 13.58
CA SER A 826 3.66 11.47 12.36
C SER A 826 4.15 12.92 12.59
N VAL A 827 4.03 13.44 13.82
CA VAL A 827 4.30 14.86 14.13
C VAL A 827 5.65 15.05 14.82
N ASP A 828 6.01 14.19 15.78
CA ASP A 828 7.16 14.43 16.67
C ASP A 828 8.54 14.25 15.99
N ASN A 829 8.60 13.63 14.82
CA ASN A 829 9.84 13.51 14.03
C ASN A 829 10.21 14.81 13.27
N ASN A 830 9.32 15.79 13.20
CA ASN A 830 9.58 17.07 12.56
C ASN A 830 10.04 18.14 13.57
N GLY A 831 11.35 18.16 13.83
CA GLY A 831 12.04 19.27 14.49
C GLY A 831 12.01 20.61 13.73
N PHE A 832 11.28 20.68 12.60
CA PHE A 832 10.87 21.89 11.91
C PHE A 832 9.35 22.06 12.07
N GLY A 833 8.94 23.11 12.78
CA GLY A 833 7.56 23.30 13.19
C GLY A 833 6.58 23.54 12.05
N PHE A 834 5.83 22.50 11.67
CA PHE A 834 4.57 22.64 10.92
C PHE A 834 3.47 23.36 11.73
N SER A 835 3.64 23.47 13.05
CA SER A 835 2.79 24.23 13.97
C SER A 835 2.61 25.70 13.57
N ASN A 836 3.59 26.32 12.93
CA ASN A 836 3.48 27.70 12.43
C ASN A 836 2.83 27.81 11.05
N ILE A 837 2.59 26.69 10.36
CA ILE A 837 2.12 26.66 8.96
C ILE A 837 0.65 26.28 8.86
N MET A 838 0.09 25.58 9.85
CA MET A 838 -1.35 25.28 9.97
C MET A 838 -1.91 25.72 11.33
N ASN A 839 -1.55 26.92 11.78
CA ASN A 839 -2.17 27.56 12.93
C ASN A 839 -3.51 28.17 12.53
N PHE A 840 -4.57 27.35 12.47
CA PHE A 840 -5.92 27.77 12.10
C PHE A 840 -6.53 28.83 13.05
N ASN A 841 -5.91 29.08 14.22
CA ASN A 841 -6.33 30.12 15.17
C ASN A 841 -5.60 31.47 14.97
N ALA A 842 -4.77 31.63 13.94
CA ALA A 842 -3.95 32.82 13.70
C ALA A 842 -4.51 33.79 12.63
N MET A 843 -5.83 33.98 12.58
CA MET A 843 -6.44 35.12 11.86
C MET A 843 -7.43 35.92 12.73
N PRO A 844 -6.92 36.76 13.65
CA PRO A 844 -7.65 37.98 14.05
C PRO A 844 -7.03 39.30 13.57
N GLU A 845 -5.74 39.36 13.21
CA GLU A 845 -4.97 40.62 13.07
C GLU A 845 -4.40 40.88 11.66
N MET A 846 -5.21 40.75 10.60
CA MET A 846 -4.84 41.20 9.25
C MET A 846 -5.94 41.98 8.51
N PHE A 847 -6.96 42.45 9.23
CA PHE A 847 -7.97 43.39 8.74
C PHE A 847 -8.24 44.52 9.75
N SER A 848 -7.17 45.24 10.10
CA SER A 848 -7.18 46.51 10.85
C SER A 848 -6.20 47.49 10.21
#